data_AF-A0A517YRJ2-F1
#
_entry.id   AF-A0A517YRJ2-F1
#
_cell.length_a   1.000
_cell.length_b   1.000
_cell.length_c   1.000
_cell.angle_alpha   90.00
_cell.angle_beta   90.00
_cell.angle_gamma   90.00
#
_symmetry.space_group_name_H-M   'P 1'
#
loop_
_entity.id
_entity.type
_entity.pdbx_description
1 polymer ?
#
loop_
_entity_poly.entity_id
_entity_poly.type
_entity_poly.pdbx_seq_one_letter_code
_entity_poly.pdbx_strand_id
1 'polypeptide(L)'
;MVTTASGKKRGWFGRYVHWLHTKWPAGTVEKLPDVAPDGTTNVNGLYVVGDLTGVPLLKFSADTGAKSVKNILADPSFQKRTQNDNVIDVLIIGGGVSGFAAAIEAKKAGLTYKLLEASEAFSTIVNFPKAKPIFTYPTDMTPAGDLQFHEKSAIKEGLLEDLNEQITAHNIEPTYARVEFVKKIRGGIFEAKMAKSNVTHKEPMAADIPDMLKAHRVIVGIGRSGNFRKLGAKGEDLDKVYNRLFDPKDFTGKDVVVVGGGDSALEAAIALSTNGANVSVSYRKPEFSRPKPENVDKLNMLASNPSLDVSIEHPTSERVTTASGSFMREDQVKETCTHCGASLVGQPTEGNCPDCGHHYRKFEGALQLMMASKVKEVTEDSITITNSEGQDESFHNDAVFSMIGREPPLDFFRRSNVRIRGEWSGKFITVMIFFILFCFWLYHWKGEKAIPAIGMLQNVGQKVESVTGLNFIDEILSPDPDSILNRWFGSMESMMGDTMGSVMEGMKDQRGTFGVVLTSAGAPAFYYTLAYSIIVVTFGIRRIRRRRTPYIKTQTISLMLIQTIPLFILPELVLPILGYHGFFDSGASAWIADQIFPIVEYGHGREYWRSYGFILAWPLFVYNWFTNEPLYAWLLIGFLQTFVIIPLLIYRFGKGAYCGWICSCGALAETLGDMQRHKMPHGPKWNRLNMVGQFILWIALFMLLLRIIGWIFPSSFIGDLFYVMFTGKVHYESWPFFLKPIGLLLQVFNYQWFVDLLLAGVLGYGLYFMYSGRMWCRFACPLAALMHIYARFTQFRILSDKKKCISCNVCTSVCHQGIDIMNFANKGLPMEDPECVRCSACVQSCPTGVLTFGRIDRRTGVTIGKDKLAASPVQMVEMSVNGKKMPKRVEGLMNRGKKMDQ
;
A
#
# COMPACT_ATOMS: atom_id res chain seq x y z
N MET A 1 31.62 5.43 8.74
CA MET A 1 31.35 6.61 7.86
C MET A 1 30.64 6.10 6.62
N VAL A 2 29.53 6.72 6.18
CA VAL A 2 28.77 6.23 5.00
C VAL A 2 29.08 7.14 3.81
N THR A 3 29.98 6.69 2.95
CA THR A 3 30.27 7.27 1.63
C THR A 3 29.08 7.03 0.69
N THR A 4 28.76 7.99 -0.18
CA THR A 4 27.82 7.74 -1.28
C THR A 4 28.50 6.84 -2.33
N ALA A 5 27.71 6.19 -3.18
CA ALA A 5 28.20 5.52 -4.39
C ALA A 5 29.03 6.43 -5.33
N SER A 6 29.04 7.75 -5.08
CA SER A 6 29.82 8.77 -5.79
C SER A 6 31.05 9.27 -5.02
N GLY A 7 31.47 8.59 -3.95
CA GLY A 7 32.63 8.96 -3.13
C GLY A 7 32.50 10.24 -2.30
N LYS A 8 31.41 11.02 -2.41
CA LYS A 8 31.22 12.28 -1.67
C LYS A 8 30.72 12.01 -0.24
N LYS A 9 31.38 12.62 0.75
CA LYS A 9 30.94 12.59 2.16
C LYS A 9 29.60 13.32 2.29
N ARG A 10 28.60 12.68 2.89
CA ARG A 10 27.31 13.32 3.18
C ARG A 10 27.49 14.38 4.29
N GLY A 11 27.00 15.60 4.06
CA GLY A 11 26.88 16.63 5.09
C GLY A 11 26.00 16.18 6.27
N TRP A 12 25.99 16.92 7.38
CA TRP A 12 25.23 16.55 8.59
C TRP A 12 23.74 16.29 8.30
N PHE A 13 23.08 17.17 7.57
CA PHE A 13 21.68 17.00 7.16
C PHE A 13 21.47 15.72 6.33
N GLY A 14 22.34 15.47 5.35
CA GLY A 14 22.28 14.25 4.54
C GLY A 14 22.47 12.97 5.35
N ARG A 15 23.29 13.00 6.41
CA ARG A 15 23.45 11.89 7.35
C ARG A 15 22.19 11.68 8.19
N TYR A 16 21.56 12.74 8.68
CA TYR A 16 20.32 12.68 9.44
C TYR A 16 19.17 12.09 8.62
N VAL A 17 18.93 12.63 7.41
CA VAL A 17 17.89 12.14 6.49
C VAL A 17 18.09 10.67 6.16
N HIS A 18 19.35 10.24 5.95
CA HIS A 18 19.67 8.84 5.71
C HIS A 18 19.44 7.95 6.93
N TRP A 19 19.91 8.38 8.10
CA TRP A 19 19.75 7.62 9.33
C TRP A 19 18.26 7.40 9.70
N LEU A 20 17.42 8.39 9.41
CA LEU A 20 16.01 8.37 9.78
C LEU A 20 15.12 7.70 8.72
N HIS A 21 15.21 8.11 7.45
CA HIS A 21 14.26 7.70 6.40
C HIS A 21 14.91 7.00 5.20
N THR A 22 16.00 7.55 4.64
CA THR A 22 16.43 7.16 3.28
C THR A 22 17.39 5.97 3.21
N LYS A 23 17.79 5.38 4.34
CA LYS A 23 18.54 4.11 4.35
C LYS A 23 17.67 2.87 4.08
N TRP A 24 16.34 3.00 4.18
CA TRP A 24 15.40 1.89 4.04
C TRP A 24 15.00 1.68 2.58
N PRO A 25 14.65 0.44 2.19
CA PRO A 25 14.18 0.16 0.85
C PRO A 25 12.92 0.96 0.53
N ALA A 26 12.96 1.67 -0.60
CA ALA A 26 11.83 2.46 -1.11
C ALA A 26 11.43 1.92 -2.49
N GLY A 27 10.87 0.71 -2.50
CA GLY A 27 10.30 0.09 -3.70
C GLY A 27 9.03 0.80 -4.18
N THR A 28 8.68 0.57 -5.44
CA THR A 28 7.42 1.01 -6.04
C THR A 28 6.45 -0.15 -6.10
N VAL A 29 5.17 0.13 -5.84
CA VAL A 29 4.11 -0.87 -6.01
C VAL A 29 3.83 -1.07 -7.50
N GLU A 30 3.66 -2.33 -7.89
CA GLU A 30 3.27 -2.69 -9.25
C GLU A 30 1.83 -2.23 -9.50
N LYS A 31 1.60 -1.53 -10.62
CA LYS A 31 0.26 -1.07 -11.00
C LYS A 31 -0.54 -2.25 -11.53
N LEU A 32 -1.78 -2.39 -11.06
CA LEU A 32 -2.73 -3.44 -11.45
C LEU A 32 -4.09 -2.80 -11.78
N PRO A 33 -4.97 -3.48 -12.55
CA PRO A 33 -6.35 -3.03 -12.69
C PRO A 33 -7.03 -2.91 -11.31
N ASP A 34 -7.94 -1.95 -11.19
CA ASP A 34 -8.72 -1.76 -9.99
C ASP A 34 -9.91 -2.72 -9.98
N VAL A 35 -9.70 -3.83 -9.27
CA VAL A 35 -10.63 -4.96 -9.18
C VAL A 35 -11.09 -5.12 -7.73
N ALA A 36 -12.39 -5.36 -7.54
CA ALA A 36 -12.97 -5.72 -6.26
C ALA A 36 -12.68 -7.20 -5.89
N PRO A 37 -12.90 -7.62 -4.63
CA PRO A 37 -12.60 -8.99 -4.20
C PRO A 37 -13.35 -10.11 -4.95
N ASP A 38 -14.48 -9.77 -5.56
CA ASP A 38 -15.34 -10.66 -6.35
C ASP A 38 -14.98 -10.69 -7.85
N GLY A 39 -13.93 -9.97 -8.25
CA GLY A 39 -13.47 -9.84 -9.63
C GLY A 39 -14.13 -8.68 -10.40
N THR A 40 -15.09 -7.97 -9.84
CA THR A 40 -15.78 -6.87 -10.54
C THR A 40 -14.88 -5.65 -10.75
N THR A 41 -15.13 -4.91 -11.82
CA THR A 41 -14.41 -3.67 -12.16
C THR A 41 -15.36 -2.47 -12.17
N ASN A 42 -14.82 -1.26 -12.41
CA ASN A 42 -15.65 -0.06 -12.63
C ASN A 42 -16.50 -0.14 -13.91
N VAL A 43 -16.25 -1.09 -14.80
CA VAL A 43 -17.07 -1.35 -15.98
C VAL A 43 -18.01 -2.50 -15.65
N ASN A 44 -19.25 -2.17 -15.27
CA ASN A 44 -20.24 -3.16 -14.83
C ASN A 44 -20.43 -4.27 -15.88
N GLY A 45 -20.25 -5.54 -15.49
CA GLY A 45 -20.33 -6.72 -16.36
C GLY A 45 -18.98 -7.21 -16.92
N LEU A 46 -17.88 -6.50 -16.65
CA LEU A 46 -16.51 -6.92 -16.95
C LEU A 46 -15.81 -7.35 -15.66
N TYR A 47 -15.30 -8.57 -15.65
CA TYR A 47 -14.65 -9.23 -14.52
C TYR A 47 -13.17 -9.50 -14.83
N VAL A 48 -12.32 -9.44 -13.80
CA VAL A 48 -10.89 -9.78 -13.89
C VAL A 48 -10.59 -10.90 -12.90
N VAL A 49 -9.90 -11.95 -13.37
CA VAL A 49 -9.64 -13.18 -12.61
C VAL A 49 -8.16 -13.57 -12.66
N GLY A 50 -7.76 -14.51 -11.80
CA GLY A 50 -6.38 -15.01 -11.74
C GLY A 50 -5.38 -13.99 -11.18
N ASP A 51 -4.15 -14.06 -11.68
CA ASP A 51 -2.99 -13.26 -11.22
C ASP A 51 -3.23 -11.75 -11.10
N LEU A 52 -4.07 -11.19 -11.97
CA LEU A 52 -4.33 -9.76 -12.03
C LEU A 52 -5.22 -9.26 -10.88
N THR A 53 -5.83 -10.16 -10.12
CA THR A 53 -6.51 -9.84 -8.85
C THR A 53 -5.51 -9.51 -7.73
N GLY A 54 -4.23 -9.86 -7.90
CA GLY A 54 -3.13 -9.54 -6.99
C GLY A 54 -2.52 -10.72 -6.23
N VAL A 55 -3.07 -11.94 -6.39
CA VAL A 55 -2.54 -13.16 -5.77
C VAL A 55 -2.21 -14.20 -6.86
N PRO A 56 -0.93 -14.51 -7.11
CA PRO A 56 -0.50 -15.37 -8.21
C PRO A 56 -0.45 -16.85 -7.84
N LEU A 57 -1.49 -17.37 -7.21
CA LEU A 57 -1.53 -18.74 -6.69
C LEU A 57 -2.48 -19.60 -7.50
N LEU A 58 -2.07 -20.83 -7.78
CA LEU A 58 -2.76 -21.74 -8.70
C LEU A 58 -4.22 -22.00 -8.29
N LYS A 59 -4.44 -22.37 -7.01
CA LYS A 59 -5.78 -22.61 -6.44
C LYS A 59 -6.66 -21.36 -6.41
N PHE A 60 -6.08 -20.20 -6.11
CA PHE A 60 -6.80 -18.92 -6.17
C PHE A 60 -7.16 -18.53 -7.61
N SER A 61 -6.31 -18.88 -8.57
CA SER A 61 -6.58 -18.66 -10.00
C SER A 61 -7.81 -19.45 -10.45
N ALA A 62 -7.85 -20.76 -10.15
CA ALA A 62 -9.02 -21.59 -10.42
C ALA A 62 -10.28 -21.09 -9.68
N ASP A 63 -10.16 -20.78 -8.39
CA ASP A 63 -11.28 -20.32 -7.55
C ASP A 63 -11.90 -19.01 -8.04
N THR A 64 -11.08 -18.03 -8.42
CA THR A 64 -11.57 -16.73 -8.95
C THR A 64 -12.24 -16.88 -10.31
N GLY A 65 -11.72 -17.76 -11.17
CA GLY A 65 -12.37 -18.12 -12.44
C GLY A 65 -13.78 -18.66 -12.22
N ALA A 66 -13.90 -19.70 -11.39
CA ALA A 66 -15.18 -20.33 -11.10
C ALA A 66 -16.20 -19.38 -10.44
N LYS A 67 -15.76 -18.62 -9.42
CA LYS A 67 -16.62 -17.65 -8.72
C LYS A 67 -17.12 -16.54 -9.63
N SER A 68 -16.34 -16.11 -10.62
CA SER A 68 -16.76 -15.05 -11.54
C SER A 68 -18.01 -15.44 -12.34
N VAL A 69 -18.14 -16.70 -12.75
CA VAL A 69 -19.34 -17.21 -13.43
C VAL A 69 -20.52 -17.29 -12.47
N LYS A 70 -20.31 -17.77 -11.24
CA LYS A 70 -21.35 -17.78 -10.20
C LYS A 70 -21.87 -16.37 -9.91
N ASN A 71 -20.99 -15.37 -9.89
CA ASN A 71 -21.37 -13.97 -9.72
C ASN A 71 -22.16 -13.44 -10.92
N ILE A 72 -21.79 -13.82 -12.14
CA ILE A 72 -22.56 -13.49 -13.36
C ILE A 72 -23.98 -14.07 -13.27
N LEU A 73 -24.13 -15.31 -12.83
CA LEU A 73 -25.45 -15.95 -12.67
C LEU A 73 -26.30 -15.28 -11.59
N ALA A 74 -25.66 -14.77 -10.53
CA ALA A 74 -26.32 -14.04 -9.46
C ALA A 74 -26.67 -12.58 -9.81
N ASP A 75 -26.15 -12.03 -10.91
CA ASP A 75 -26.38 -10.65 -11.33
C ASP A 75 -27.79 -10.47 -11.93
N PRO A 76 -28.69 -9.68 -11.30
CA PRO A 76 -30.05 -9.48 -11.79
C PRO A 76 -30.10 -8.86 -13.20
N SER A 77 -29.11 -8.06 -13.56
CA SER A 77 -29.04 -7.44 -14.88
C SER A 77 -28.61 -8.41 -15.97
N PHE A 78 -27.97 -9.54 -15.60
CA PHE A 78 -27.66 -10.63 -16.53
C PHE A 78 -28.85 -11.58 -16.70
N GLN A 79 -29.61 -11.82 -15.64
CA GLN A 79 -30.82 -12.64 -15.70
C GLN A 79 -31.90 -12.02 -16.62
N LYS A 80 -31.97 -10.69 -16.68
CA LYS A 80 -32.89 -9.94 -17.57
C LYS A 80 -32.39 -9.76 -19.01
N ARG A 81 -31.32 -10.44 -19.41
CA ARG A 81 -30.75 -10.27 -20.75
C ARG A 81 -31.69 -10.78 -21.82
N THR A 82 -31.68 -10.12 -22.98
CA THR A 82 -32.34 -10.63 -24.19
C THR A 82 -31.36 -11.54 -24.91
N GLN A 83 -31.68 -12.84 -24.98
CA GLN A 83 -30.94 -13.82 -25.78
C GLN A 83 -30.99 -13.43 -27.27
N ASN A 84 -29.84 -13.44 -27.93
CA ASN A 84 -29.70 -13.17 -29.36
C ASN A 84 -28.58 -14.07 -29.89
N ASP A 85 -28.81 -14.77 -31.00
CA ASP A 85 -27.84 -15.72 -31.57
C ASP A 85 -26.49 -15.09 -31.92
N ASN A 86 -26.45 -13.76 -32.16
CA ASN A 86 -25.24 -13.00 -32.46
C ASN A 86 -24.50 -12.46 -31.21
N VAL A 87 -25.00 -12.74 -30.00
CA VAL A 87 -24.43 -12.25 -28.73
C VAL A 87 -24.29 -13.41 -27.76
N ILE A 88 -23.05 -13.78 -27.44
CA ILE A 88 -22.81 -14.85 -26.47
C ILE A 88 -23.05 -14.36 -25.03
N ASP A 89 -23.36 -15.28 -24.13
CA ASP A 89 -23.57 -14.96 -22.73
C ASP A 89 -22.27 -14.49 -22.06
N VAL A 90 -21.18 -15.23 -22.26
CA VAL A 90 -19.90 -14.98 -21.59
C VAL A 90 -18.72 -15.10 -22.56
N LEU A 91 -17.96 -14.01 -22.71
CA LEU A 91 -16.66 -14.03 -23.36
C LEU A 91 -15.55 -14.19 -22.32
N ILE A 92 -14.71 -15.21 -22.47
CA ILE A 92 -13.57 -15.48 -21.60
C ILE A 92 -12.30 -15.21 -22.38
N ILE A 93 -11.44 -14.32 -21.88
CA ILE A 93 -10.20 -13.90 -22.55
C ILE A 93 -9.00 -14.40 -21.73
N GLY A 94 -8.25 -15.35 -22.28
CA GLY A 94 -7.07 -16.00 -21.71
C GLY A 94 -7.33 -17.44 -21.28
N GLY A 95 -6.68 -18.40 -21.95
CA GLY A 95 -6.69 -19.85 -21.69
C GLY A 95 -5.70 -20.29 -20.62
N GLY A 96 -5.65 -19.57 -19.50
CA GLY A 96 -4.94 -20.01 -18.29
C GLY A 96 -5.85 -20.80 -17.35
N VAL A 97 -5.34 -21.17 -16.17
CA VAL A 97 -6.09 -21.90 -15.13
C VAL A 97 -7.42 -21.21 -14.77
N SER A 98 -7.42 -19.88 -14.58
CA SER A 98 -8.63 -19.12 -14.27
C SER A 98 -9.63 -19.08 -15.44
N GLY A 99 -9.15 -19.03 -16.68
CA GLY A 99 -9.99 -19.02 -17.88
C GLY A 99 -10.67 -20.36 -18.11
N PHE A 100 -9.93 -21.46 -17.99
CA PHE A 100 -10.50 -22.81 -18.07
C PHE A 100 -11.45 -23.10 -16.92
N ALA A 101 -11.13 -22.71 -15.69
CA ALA A 101 -12.07 -22.84 -14.57
C ALA A 101 -13.39 -22.07 -14.81
N ALA A 102 -13.31 -20.87 -15.39
CA ALA A 102 -14.51 -20.13 -15.80
C ALA A 102 -15.26 -20.83 -16.95
N ALA A 103 -14.56 -21.40 -17.93
CA ALA A 103 -15.19 -22.11 -19.04
C ALA A 103 -15.95 -23.36 -18.57
N ILE A 104 -15.38 -24.13 -17.63
CA ILE A 104 -16.03 -25.30 -17.03
C ILE A 104 -17.34 -24.90 -16.35
N GLU A 105 -17.30 -23.87 -15.50
CA GLU A 105 -18.51 -23.39 -14.81
C GLU A 105 -19.54 -22.78 -15.77
N ALA A 106 -19.10 -22.07 -16.82
CA ALA A 106 -20.01 -21.51 -17.82
C ALA A 106 -20.74 -22.62 -18.60
N LYS A 107 -20.02 -23.68 -18.98
CA LYS A 107 -20.60 -24.86 -19.65
C LYS A 107 -21.59 -25.57 -18.74
N LYS A 108 -21.23 -25.80 -17.48
CA LYS A 108 -22.09 -26.44 -16.47
C LYS A 108 -23.38 -25.65 -16.23
N ALA A 109 -23.31 -24.33 -16.31
CA ALA A 109 -24.47 -23.44 -16.19
C ALA A 109 -25.30 -23.32 -17.49
N GLY A 110 -24.92 -24.01 -18.57
CA GLY A 110 -25.62 -23.96 -19.86
C GLY A 110 -25.53 -22.61 -20.57
N LEU A 111 -24.50 -21.80 -20.28
CA LEU A 111 -24.29 -20.50 -20.91
C LEU A 111 -23.62 -20.64 -22.28
N THR A 112 -23.98 -19.79 -23.24
CA THR A 112 -23.23 -19.68 -24.50
C THR A 112 -21.90 -18.94 -24.22
N TYR A 113 -20.76 -19.58 -24.46
CA TYR A 113 -19.46 -18.96 -24.16
C TYR A 113 -18.43 -19.19 -25.26
N LYS A 114 -17.41 -18.31 -25.27
CA LYS A 114 -16.18 -18.50 -26.05
C LYS A 114 -14.97 -18.23 -25.15
N LEU A 115 -14.01 -19.16 -25.16
CA LEU A 115 -12.71 -19.02 -24.53
C LEU A 115 -11.68 -18.66 -25.61
N LEU A 116 -11.12 -17.46 -25.53
CA LEU A 116 -10.11 -16.98 -26.48
C LEU A 116 -8.71 -17.05 -25.86
N GLU A 117 -7.77 -17.72 -26.51
CA GLU A 117 -6.36 -17.79 -26.10
C GLU A 117 -5.45 -17.19 -27.18
N ALA A 118 -4.49 -16.34 -26.79
CA ALA A 118 -3.64 -15.63 -27.75
C ALA A 118 -2.44 -16.46 -28.25
N SER A 119 -2.08 -17.51 -27.54
CA SER A 119 -0.90 -18.35 -27.78
C SER A 119 -1.27 -19.84 -27.73
N GLU A 120 -1.01 -20.51 -26.62
CA GLU A 120 -1.31 -21.92 -26.37
C GLU A 120 -2.02 -22.09 -25.03
N ALA A 121 -2.79 -23.18 -24.89
CA ALA A 121 -3.43 -23.52 -23.63
C ALA A 121 -2.39 -23.61 -22.50
N PHE A 122 -2.68 -22.98 -21.36
CA PHE A 122 -1.77 -22.91 -20.21
C PHE A 122 -0.37 -22.37 -20.50
N SER A 123 -0.21 -21.49 -21.50
CA SER A 123 1.07 -20.87 -21.89
C SER A 123 1.96 -20.49 -20.69
N THR A 124 1.40 -19.93 -19.61
CA THR A 124 2.20 -19.60 -18.40
C THR A 124 2.91 -20.82 -17.78
N ILE A 125 2.21 -21.95 -17.66
CA ILE A 125 2.72 -23.20 -17.05
C ILE A 125 3.60 -23.95 -18.05
N VAL A 126 3.20 -24.01 -19.33
CA VAL A 126 4.02 -24.60 -20.42
C VAL A 126 5.41 -23.96 -20.45
N ASN A 127 5.47 -22.65 -20.21
CA ASN A 127 6.70 -21.88 -20.19
C ASN A 127 7.48 -21.93 -18.86
N PHE A 128 7.12 -22.81 -17.93
CA PHE A 128 7.97 -23.08 -16.76
C PHE A 128 9.20 -23.92 -17.14
N PRO A 129 10.31 -23.81 -16.39
CA PRO A 129 11.45 -24.71 -16.55
C PRO A 129 11.04 -26.17 -16.41
N LYS A 130 11.76 -27.06 -17.10
CA LYS A 130 11.55 -28.51 -17.02
C LYS A 130 11.70 -29.01 -15.57
N ALA A 131 10.89 -30.00 -15.18
CA ALA A 131 10.90 -30.61 -13.85
C ALA A 131 10.71 -29.63 -12.69
N LYS A 132 10.14 -28.45 -12.95
CA LYS A 132 9.91 -27.43 -11.92
C LYS A 132 8.93 -27.95 -10.86
N PRO A 133 9.30 -27.93 -9.56
CA PRO A 133 8.37 -28.20 -8.48
C PRO A 133 7.26 -27.15 -8.43
N ILE A 134 6.02 -27.61 -8.28
CA ILE A 134 4.82 -26.80 -8.15
C ILE A 134 4.29 -26.94 -6.73
N PHE A 135 4.21 -25.81 -6.03
CA PHE A 135 3.62 -25.77 -4.70
C PHE A 135 2.16 -25.31 -4.80
N THR A 136 1.23 -26.17 -4.40
CA THR A 136 -0.22 -25.88 -4.47
C THR A 136 -0.74 -25.21 -3.20
N TYR A 137 -0.08 -24.13 -2.77
CA TYR A 137 -0.48 -23.37 -1.58
C TYR A 137 -1.75 -22.52 -1.84
N PRO A 138 -2.69 -22.41 -0.88
CA PRO A 138 -2.78 -23.12 0.40
C PRO A 138 -3.14 -24.59 0.21
N THR A 139 -2.49 -25.50 0.95
CA THR A 139 -2.72 -26.95 0.83
C THR A 139 -4.17 -27.32 1.11
N ASP A 140 -4.77 -26.72 2.15
CA ASP A 140 -6.11 -27.08 2.64
C ASP A 140 -7.25 -26.38 1.88
N MET A 141 -6.92 -25.57 0.86
CA MET A 141 -7.92 -24.89 0.03
C MET A 141 -8.39 -25.80 -1.10
N THR A 142 -9.71 -25.98 -1.18
CA THR A 142 -10.39 -26.55 -2.35
C THR A 142 -10.99 -25.41 -3.18
N PRO A 143 -10.61 -25.27 -4.46
CA PRO A 143 -11.24 -24.30 -5.37
C PRO A 143 -12.76 -24.51 -5.47
N ALA A 144 -13.52 -23.43 -5.62
CA ALA A 144 -14.99 -23.50 -5.67
C ALA A 144 -15.59 -24.14 -6.95
N GLY A 145 -14.79 -24.46 -7.96
CA GLY A 145 -15.23 -25.09 -9.21
C GLY A 145 -14.65 -26.49 -9.40
N ASP A 146 -15.03 -27.13 -10.50
CA ASP A 146 -14.67 -28.54 -10.76
C ASP A 146 -13.18 -28.75 -11.13
N LEU A 147 -12.44 -27.68 -11.48
CA LEU A 147 -10.99 -27.77 -11.75
C LEU A 147 -10.20 -27.94 -10.43
N GLN A 148 -9.56 -29.10 -10.26
CA GLN A 148 -8.83 -29.51 -9.05
C GLN A 148 -7.35 -29.80 -9.34
N PHE A 149 -6.55 -29.98 -8.29
CA PHE A 149 -5.10 -30.24 -8.40
C PHE A 149 -4.73 -31.46 -7.56
N HIS A 150 -4.21 -32.51 -8.20
CA HIS A 150 -3.90 -33.80 -7.59
C HIS A 150 -2.40 -33.95 -7.25
N GLU A 151 -2.00 -35.08 -6.65
CA GLU A 151 -0.60 -35.33 -6.27
C GLU A 151 0.37 -35.25 -7.47
N LYS A 152 -0.06 -35.71 -8.66
CA LYS A 152 0.73 -35.59 -9.90
C LYS A 152 1.02 -34.13 -10.31
N SER A 153 0.26 -33.16 -9.80
CA SER A 153 0.51 -31.72 -10.00
C SER A 153 1.74 -31.19 -9.22
N ALA A 154 2.52 -32.03 -8.54
CA ALA A 154 3.70 -31.62 -7.78
C ALA A 154 4.86 -31.10 -8.65
N ILE A 155 4.88 -31.45 -9.94
CA ILE A 155 5.85 -30.96 -10.93
C ILE A 155 5.14 -30.39 -12.16
N LYS A 156 5.83 -29.55 -12.94
CA LYS A 156 5.28 -28.89 -14.14
C LYS A 156 4.60 -29.87 -15.09
N GLU A 157 5.29 -30.95 -15.45
CA GLU A 157 4.84 -31.91 -16.47
C GLU A 157 3.57 -32.62 -16.01
N GLY A 158 3.56 -33.16 -14.79
CA GLY A 158 2.38 -33.81 -14.21
C GLY A 158 1.22 -32.84 -13.95
N LEU A 159 1.48 -31.56 -13.67
CA LEU A 159 0.44 -30.52 -13.61
C LEU A 159 -0.21 -30.28 -14.98
N LEU A 160 0.58 -30.20 -16.05
CA LEU A 160 0.03 -30.00 -17.39
C LEU A 160 -0.81 -31.21 -17.83
N GLU A 161 -0.35 -32.42 -17.53
CA GLU A 161 -1.11 -33.65 -17.76
C GLU A 161 -2.44 -33.65 -17.00
N ASP A 162 -2.42 -33.36 -15.70
CA ASP A 162 -3.63 -33.24 -14.84
C ASP A 162 -4.64 -32.23 -15.40
N LEU A 163 -4.15 -31.05 -15.78
CA LEU A 163 -4.99 -29.99 -16.29
C LEU A 163 -5.58 -30.30 -17.67
N ASN A 164 -4.80 -30.91 -18.56
CA ASN A 164 -5.26 -31.30 -19.89
C ASN A 164 -6.30 -32.42 -19.80
N GLU A 165 -6.08 -33.45 -18.98
CA GLU A 165 -7.07 -34.52 -18.75
C GLU A 165 -8.41 -33.96 -18.27
N GLN A 166 -8.40 -33.04 -17.29
CA GLN A 166 -9.61 -32.41 -16.78
C GLN A 166 -10.34 -31.60 -17.87
N ILE A 167 -9.62 -30.86 -18.71
CA ILE A 167 -10.21 -30.10 -19.82
C ILE A 167 -10.83 -31.01 -20.87
N THR A 168 -10.12 -32.08 -21.25
CA THR A 168 -10.62 -33.07 -22.20
C THR A 168 -11.87 -33.77 -21.64
N ALA A 169 -11.86 -34.14 -20.36
CA ALA A 169 -13.03 -34.72 -19.69
C ALA A 169 -14.24 -33.76 -19.70
N HIS A 170 -14.01 -32.46 -19.59
CA HIS A 170 -15.05 -31.44 -19.70
C HIS A 170 -15.38 -31.03 -21.15
N ASN A 171 -14.68 -31.55 -22.16
CA ASN A 171 -14.81 -31.20 -23.58
C ASN A 171 -14.79 -29.67 -23.81
N ILE A 172 -13.71 -29.01 -23.38
CA ILE A 172 -13.53 -27.56 -23.54
C ILE A 172 -12.34 -27.31 -24.46
N GLU A 173 -12.57 -26.59 -25.55
CA GLU A 173 -11.51 -26.22 -26.49
C GLU A 173 -11.37 -24.70 -26.54
N PRO A 174 -10.15 -24.16 -26.36
CA PRO A 174 -9.91 -22.74 -26.57
C PRO A 174 -9.94 -22.42 -28.07
N THR A 175 -10.44 -21.25 -28.40
CA THR A 175 -10.32 -20.69 -29.74
C THR A 175 -9.11 -19.76 -29.77
N TYR A 176 -8.17 -19.97 -30.69
CA TYR A 176 -6.94 -19.19 -30.75
C TYR A 176 -7.17 -17.82 -31.41
N ALA A 177 -7.15 -16.77 -30.60
CA ALA A 177 -7.30 -15.38 -31.01
C ALA A 177 -6.80 -14.41 -29.95
N ARG A 178 -6.21 -13.30 -30.41
CA ARG A 178 -5.77 -12.20 -29.54
C ARG A 178 -6.80 -11.07 -29.51
N VAL A 179 -7.23 -10.69 -28.31
CA VAL A 179 -8.12 -9.53 -28.09
C VAL A 179 -7.30 -8.30 -27.74
N GLU A 180 -7.54 -7.17 -28.41
CA GLU A 180 -6.86 -5.90 -28.14
C GLU A 180 -7.48 -5.10 -27.01
N PHE A 181 -8.82 -5.04 -26.97
CA PHE A 181 -9.60 -4.35 -25.95
C PHE A 181 -11.06 -4.78 -26.01
N VAL A 182 -11.80 -4.41 -24.96
CA VAL A 182 -13.24 -4.64 -24.85
C VAL A 182 -13.94 -3.33 -24.52
N LYS A 183 -15.00 -2.98 -25.25
CA LYS A 183 -15.81 -1.79 -24.97
C LYS A 183 -17.25 -2.17 -24.66
N LYS A 184 -17.83 -1.51 -23.66
CA LYS A 184 -19.25 -1.63 -23.35
C LYS A 184 -20.05 -0.72 -24.28
N ILE A 185 -21.01 -1.29 -25.00
CA ILE A 185 -21.94 -0.59 -25.90
C ILE A 185 -23.32 -0.40 -25.25
N ARG A 186 -24.24 0.27 -25.94
CA ARG A 186 -25.63 0.46 -25.49
C ARG A 186 -26.31 -0.91 -25.28
N GLY A 187 -27.24 -0.98 -24.33
CA GLY A 187 -27.95 -2.23 -24.00
C GLY A 187 -27.18 -3.17 -23.07
N GLY A 188 -26.01 -2.77 -22.55
CA GLY A 188 -25.27 -3.56 -21.58
C GLY A 188 -24.40 -4.67 -22.18
N ILE A 189 -24.29 -4.71 -23.51
CA ILE A 189 -23.47 -5.65 -24.29
C ILE A 189 -22.04 -5.12 -24.38
N PHE A 190 -21.08 -6.02 -24.56
CA PHE A 190 -19.68 -5.75 -24.80
C PHE A 190 -19.29 -6.13 -26.22
N GLU A 191 -18.42 -5.33 -26.84
CA GLU A 191 -17.74 -5.64 -28.09
C GLU A 191 -16.24 -5.82 -27.81
N ALA A 192 -15.71 -6.97 -28.21
CA ALA A 192 -14.29 -7.30 -28.12
C ALA A 192 -13.64 -7.21 -29.50
N LYS A 193 -12.60 -6.38 -29.63
CA LYS A 193 -11.84 -6.22 -30.88
C LYS A 193 -10.73 -7.25 -30.98
N MET A 194 -10.72 -8.01 -32.07
CA MET A 194 -9.62 -8.92 -32.39
C MET A 194 -8.42 -8.17 -32.97
N ALA A 195 -7.21 -8.62 -32.66
CA ALA A 195 -5.98 -8.11 -33.25
C ALA A 195 -5.84 -8.57 -34.70
N LYS A 196 -5.24 -7.74 -35.56
CA LYS A 196 -5.06 -8.06 -37.00
C LYS A 196 -3.90 -9.02 -37.29
N SER A 197 -3.01 -9.28 -36.32
CA SER A 197 -1.93 -10.26 -36.44
C SER A 197 -1.54 -10.85 -35.09
N ASN A 198 -1.20 -12.15 -35.08
CA ASN A 198 -0.54 -12.78 -33.94
C ASN A 198 0.89 -12.25 -33.86
N VAL A 199 1.26 -11.70 -32.70
CA VAL A 199 2.66 -11.46 -32.36
C VAL A 199 3.06 -12.69 -31.56
N THR A 200 4.01 -13.47 -32.08
CA THR A 200 4.61 -14.73 -31.56
C THR A 200 3.96 -16.06 -32.03
N HIS A 201 4.64 -16.66 -33.03
CA HIS A 201 4.71 -18.03 -33.56
C HIS A 201 3.48 -18.93 -33.86
N LYS A 202 3.55 -19.43 -35.10
CA LYS A 202 3.18 -20.74 -35.70
C LYS A 202 1.74 -21.12 -36.04
N GLU A 203 0.69 -20.47 -35.56
CA GLU A 203 -0.66 -20.75 -36.07
C GLU A 203 -1.37 -19.50 -36.62
N PRO A 204 -1.95 -19.57 -37.83
CA PRO A 204 -2.80 -18.50 -38.34
C PRO A 204 -4.00 -18.32 -37.41
N MET A 205 -4.50 -17.09 -37.31
CA MET A 205 -5.79 -16.80 -36.67
C MET A 205 -6.83 -17.80 -37.21
N ALA A 206 -7.62 -18.41 -36.34
CA ALA A 206 -8.71 -19.25 -36.80
C ALA A 206 -9.57 -18.42 -37.78
N ALA A 207 -9.70 -18.91 -39.02
CA ALA A 207 -10.22 -18.13 -40.15
C ALA A 207 -11.67 -17.64 -39.96
N ASP A 208 -12.38 -18.17 -38.95
CA ASP A 208 -13.82 -17.99 -38.75
C ASP A 208 -14.20 -17.03 -37.61
N ILE A 209 -13.26 -16.31 -37.02
CA ILE A 209 -13.59 -15.37 -35.92
C ILE A 209 -13.88 -13.99 -36.49
N PRO A 210 -15.05 -13.40 -36.17
CA PRO A 210 -15.37 -12.06 -36.62
C PRO A 210 -14.41 -11.03 -35.99
N ASP A 211 -14.16 -9.98 -36.75
CA ASP A 211 -13.32 -8.83 -36.39
C ASP A 211 -13.74 -8.15 -35.07
N MET A 212 -15.01 -8.33 -34.69
CA MET A 212 -15.63 -7.91 -33.43
C MET A 212 -16.55 -9.03 -32.92
N LEU A 213 -16.40 -9.40 -31.65
CA LEU A 213 -17.27 -10.39 -30.98
C LEU A 213 -18.12 -9.71 -29.91
N LYS A 214 -19.41 -10.04 -29.86
CA LYS A 214 -20.37 -9.46 -28.91
C LYS A 214 -20.69 -10.40 -27.76
N ALA A 215 -20.70 -9.90 -26.53
CA ALA A 215 -21.03 -10.70 -25.35
C ALA A 215 -21.80 -9.92 -24.28
N HIS A 216 -22.65 -10.58 -23.49
CA HIS A 216 -23.34 -9.96 -22.36
C HIS A 216 -22.39 -9.71 -21.17
N ARG A 217 -21.44 -10.61 -20.93
CA ARG A 217 -20.44 -10.51 -19.86
C ARG A 217 -19.06 -10.88 -20.38
N VAL A 218 -18.04 -10.31 -19.76
CA VAL A 218 -16.64 -10.56 -20.14
C VAL A 218 -15.82 -10.90 -18.91
N ILE A 219 -15.06 -11.99 -18.99
CA ILE A 219 -14.10 -12.43 -17.98
C ILE A 219 -12.70 -12.31 -18.58
N VAL A 220 -11.83 -11.53 -17.94
CA VAL A 220 -10.46 -11.28 -18.37
C VAL A 220 -9.49 -12.03 -17.46
N GLY A 221 -8.89 -13.10 -18.00
CA GLY A 221 -7.93 -14.00 -17.35
C GLY A 221 -6.54 -14.00 -18.00
N ILE A 222 -6.13 -12.91 -18.66
CA ILE A 222 -4.90 -12.82 -19.46
C ILE A 222 -3.57 -12.86 -18.66
N GLY A 223 -3.64 -12.84 -17.32
CA GLY A 223 -2.47 -12.94 -16.45
C GLY A 223 -1.41 -11.84 -16.65
N ARG A 224 -0.18 -12.13 -16.21
CA ARG A 224 0.98 -11.20 -16.30
C ARG A 224 2.12 -11.77 -17.14
N SER A 225 2.09 -13.07 -17.43
CA SER A 225 3.26 -13.79 -17.94
C SER A 225 3.62 -13.44 -19.37
N GLY A 226 2.64 -13.11 -20.21
CA GLY A 226 2.84 -12.88 -21.64
C GLY A 226 3.52 -11.56 -22.02
N ASN A 227 3.66 -10.61 -21.10
CA ASN A 227 4.16 -9.26 -21.41
C ASN A 227 5.48 -8.99 -20.66
N PHE A 228 6.60 -9.26 -21.32
CA PHE A 228 7.95 -9.03 -20.80
C PHE A 228 8.35 -7.56 -20.93
N ARG A 229 9.18 -7.07 -20.01
CA ARG A 229 9.76 -5.74 -20.17
C ARG A 229 10.72 -5.75 -21.35
N LYS A 230 10.66 -4.69 -22.14
CA LYS A 230 11.60 -4.47 -23.23
C LYS A 230 12.93 -3.91 -22.70
N LEU A 231 14.05 -4.43 -23.19
CA LEU A 231 15.41 -3.89 -23.04
C LEU A 231 15.48 -2.47 -23.58
N GLY A 232 14.77 -2.19 -24.68
CA GLY A 232 14.85 -0.92 -25.40
C GLY A 232 16.22 -0.73 -26.07
N ALA A 233 16.90 -1.83 -26.37
CA ALA A 233 18.14 -1.89 -27.12
C ALA A 233 17.85 -2.22 -28.60
N LYS A 234 18.71 -1.79 -29.52
CA LYS A 234 18.63 -2.22 -30.92
C LYS A 234 18.88 -3.73 -31.00
N GLY A 235 18.16 -4.45 -31.86
CA GLY A 235 18.27 -5.91 -32.02
C GLY A 235 17.70 -6.75 -30.88
N GLU A 236 16.88 -6.16 -30.01
CA GLU A 236 16.17 -6.91 -28.96
C GLU A 236 15.21 -7.99 -29.51
N ASP A 237 14.68 -7.81 -30.73
CA ASP A 237 13.71 -8.74 -31.33
C ASP A 237 14.38 -9.91 -32.10
N LEU A 238 15.70 -10.10 -31.99
CA LEU A 238 16.42 -11.22 -32.60
C LEU A 238 16.09 -12.56 -31.91
N ASP A 239 16.12 -13.66 -32.66
CA ASP A 239 15.76 -15.01 -32.17
C ASP A 239 16.67 -15.51 -31.03
N LYS A 240 17.91 -15.01 -30.96
CA LYS A 240 18.88 -15.29 -29.88
C LYS A 240 18.58 -14.55 -28.56
N VAL A 241 17.58 -13.67 -28.52
CA VAL A 241 17.18 -12.91 -27.33
C VAL A 241 15.98 -13.57 -26.65
N TYR A 242 16.29 -14.29 -25.57
CA TYR A 242 15.33 -15.03 -24.77
C TYR A 242 14.83 -14.19 -23.61
N ASN A 243 13.55 -14.31 -23.27
CA ASN A 243 12.95 -13.68 -22.09
C ASN A 243 12.72 -14.67 -20.94
N ARG A 244 13.10 -15.94 -21.14
CA ARG A 244 12.93 -17.07 -20.23
C ARG A 244 13.99 -18.12 -20.49
N LEU A 245 14.46 -18.77 -19.43
CA LEU A 245 15.30 -19.96 -19.52
C LEU A 245 14.42 -21.21 -19.39
N PHE A 246 14.43 -22.07 -20.41
CA PHE A 246 13.65 -23.30 -20.47
C PHE A 246 14.45 -24.50 -19.99
N ASP A 247 15.57 -24.77 -20.66
CA ASP A 247 16.56 -25.78 -20.28
C ASP A 247 17.97 -25.14 -20.33
N PRO A 248 18.73 -25.13 -19.21
CA PRO A 248 20.11 -24.64 -19.23
C PRO A 248 21.05 -25.51 -20.08
N LYS A 249 20.74 -26.79 -20.30
CA LYS A 249 21.62 -27.73 -21.03
C LYS A 249 21.79 -27.34 -22.50
N ASP A 250 20.80 -26.68 -23.10
CA ASP A 250 20.82 -26.18 -24.49
C ASP A 250 21.93 -25.14 -24.76
N PHE A 251 22.50 -24.58 -23.69
CA PHE A 251 23.52 -23.54 -23.72
C PHE A 251 24.89 -23.99 -23.21
N THR A 252 25.09 -25.30 -23.02
CA THR A 252 26.39 -25.88 -22.64
C THR A 252 27.47 -25.45 -23.63
N GLY A 253 28.57 -24.85 -23.14
CA GLY A 253 29.70 -24.41 -23.96
C GLY A 253 29.48 -23.14 -24.78
N LYS A 254 28.35 -22.44 -24.61
CA LYS A 254 28.03 -21.19 -25.32
C LYS A 254 28.33 -19.95 -24.49
N ASP A 255 28.57 -18.83 -25.18
CA ASP A 255 28.71 -17.50 -24.57
C ASP A 255 27.34 -16.84 -24.39
N VAL A 256 26.92 -16.68 -23.14
CA VAL A 256 25.56 -16.28 -22.79
C VAL A 256 25.55 -15.02 -21.94
N VAL A 257 24.71 -14.07 -22.31
CA VAL A 257 24.58 -12.79 -21.58
C VAL A 257 23.26 -12.73 -20.86
N VAL A 258 23.28 -12.65 -19.53
CA VAL A 258 22.06 -12.52 -18.72
C VAL A 258 21.90 -11.06 -18.30
N VAL A 259 20.84 -10.41 -18.77
CA VAL A 259 20.55 -9.00 -18.46
C VAL A 259 19.51 -8.94 -17.34
N GLY A 260 19.93 -8.48 -16.15
CA GLY A 260 19.04 -8.36 -15.01
C GLY A 260 19.73 -8.53 -13.66
N GLY A 261 19.00 -8.20 -12.59
CA GLY A 261 19.51 -8.35 -11.22
C GLY A 261 18.38 -8.54 -10.20
N GLY A 262 17.39 -9.35 -10.58
CA GLY A 262 16.40 -9.92 -9.67
C GLY A 262 16.62 -11.43 -9.55
N ASP A 263 15.87 -12.10 -8.67
CA ASP A 263 16.05 -13.54 -8.41
C ASP A 263 16.06 -14.37 -9.69
N SER A 264 15.13 -14.12 -10.62
CA SER A 264 15.04 -14.82 -11.91
C SER A 264 16.32 -14.71 -12.77
N ALA A 265 16.99 -13.56 -12.75
CA ALA A 265 18.22 -13.35 -13.51
C ALA A 265 19.37 -14.12 -12.87
N LEU A 266 19.47 -14.07 -11.54
CA LEU A 266 20.55 -14.74 -10.80
C LEU A 266 20.40 -16.25 -10.84
N GLU A 267 19.17 -16.77 -10.68
CA GLU A 267 18.89 -18.19 -10.81
C GLU A 267 19.18 -18.70 -12.23
N ALA A 268 18.84 -17.94 -13.27
CA ALA A 268 19.19 -18.30 -14.64
C ALA A 268 20.71 -18.31 -14.88
N ALA A 269 21.43 -17.30 -14.38
CA ALA A 269 22.88 -17.23 -14.50
C ALA A 269 23.58 -18.40 -13.78
N ILE A 270 23.13 -18.74 -12.56
CA ILE A 270 23.62 -19.90 -11.80
C ILE A 270 23.33 -21.19 -12.57
N ALA A 271 22.11 -21.37 -13.07
CA ALA A 271 21.73 -22.57 -13.81
C ALA A 271 22.55 -22.75 -15.11
N LEU A 272 22.73 -21.69 -15.89
CA LEU A 272 23.52 -21.70 -17.12
C LEU A 272 25.00 -22.01 -16.83
N SER A 273 25.60 -21.32 -15.85
CA SER A 273 27.01 -21.51 -15.49
C SER A 273 27.27 -22.92 -14.94
N THR A 274 26.39 -23.44 -14.06
CA THR A 274 26.52 -24.81 -13.52
C THR A 274 26.31 -25.92 -14.56
N ASN A 275 25.77 -25.60 -15.73
CA ASN A 275 25.65 -26.51 -16.88
C ASN A 275 26.72 -26.22 -17.96
N GLY A 276 27.79 -25.49 -17.64
CA GLY A 276 28.93 -25.32 -18.53
C GLY A 276 28.84 -24.17 -19.54
N ALA A 277 27.92 -23.22 -19.39
CA ALA A 277 27.89 -22.00 -20.21
C ALA A 277 28.86 -20.93 -19.67
N ASN A 278 29.37 -20.08 -20.57
CA ASN A 278 30.14 -18.89 -20.20
C ASN A 278 29.17 -17.71 -20.01
N VAL A 279 28.89 -17.37 -18.75
CA VAL A 279 27.80 -16.44 -18.40
C VAL A 279 28.33 -15.06 -18.04
N SER A 280 27.82 -14.05 -18.74
CA SER A 280 28.07 -12.64 -18.49
C SER A 280 26.81 -11.97 -17.94
N VAL A 281 26.82 -11.52 -16.68
CA VAL A 281 25.66 -10.88 -16.03
C VAL A 281 25.75 -9.36 -16.12
N SER A 282 24.86 -8.74 -16.89
CA SER A 282 24.75 -7.27 -16.96
C SER A 282 23.67 -6.73 -16.03
N TYR A 283 24.05 -5.82 -15.13
CA TYR A 283 23.12 -5.17 -14.22
C TYR A 283 23.33 -3.66 -14.08
N ARG A 284 22.26 -2.90 -14.32
CA ARG A 284 22.25 -1.42 -14.33
C ARG A 284 22.58 -0.70 -13.02
N LYS A 285 22.67 -1.40 -11.89
CA LYS A 285 22.99 -0.77 -10.60
C LYS A 285 24.37 -1.26 -10.12
N PRO A 286 25.04 -0.46 -9.28
CA PRO A 286 26.33 -0.87 -8.71
C PRO A 286 26.24 -2.07 -7.76
N GLU A 287 25.06 -2.32 -7.18
CA GLU A 287 24.86 -3.41 -6.21
C GLU A 287 23.49 -4.07 -6.37
N PHE A 288 23.42 -5.38 -6.15
CA PHE A 288 22.18 -6.14 -6.14
C PHE A 288 21.28 -5.69 -4.99
N SER A 289 20.11 -5.15 -5.32
CA SER A 289 19.20 -4.55 -4.33
C SER A 289 17.93 -5.36 -4.08
N ARG A 290 17.57 -6.23 -5.02
CA ARG A 290 16.31 -6.98 -5.07
C ARG A 290 16.42 -8.47 -4.74
N PRO A 291 17.42 -9.23 -5.22
CA PRO A 291 17.42 -10.67 -5.08
C PRO A 291 17.66 -11.10 -3.63
N LYS A 292 17.36 -12.36 -3.35
CA LYS A 292 17.61 -13.03 -2.07
C LYS A 292 19.13 -13.08 -1.82
N PRO A 293 19.59 -12.87 -0.57
CA PRO A 293 21.01 -12.92 -0.23
C PRO A 293 21.70 -14.22 -0.67
N GLU A 294 21.08 -15.37 -0.40
CA GLU A 294 21.59 -16.69 -0.83
C GLU A 294 21.88 -16.78 -2.34
N ASN A 295 21.04 -16.17 -3.19
CA ASN A 295 21.26 -16.18 -4.64
C ASN A 295 22.45 -15.29 -5.02
N VAL A 296 22.67 -14.18 -4.30
CA VAL A 296 23.84 -13.31 -4.48
C VAL A 296 25.11 -14.02 -4.01
N ASP A 297 25.05 -14.70 -2.87
CA ASP A 297 26.19 -15.43 -2.30
C ASP A 297 26.63 -16.55 -3.26
N LYS A 298 25.68 -17.35 -3.76
CA LYS A 298 25.95 -18.41 -4.76
C LYS A 298 26.53 -17.87 -6.06
N LEU A 299 26.00 -16.75 -6.55
CA LEU A 299 26.51 -16.10 -7.76
C LEU A 299 27.95 -15.63 -7.58
N ASN A 300 28.27 -15.01 -6.43
CA ASN A 300 29.63 -14.58 -6.10
C ASN A 300 30.59 -15.76 -5.92
N MET A 301 30.13 -16.88 -5.33
CA MET A 301 30.89 -18.11 -5.25
C MET A 301 31.28 -18.61 -6.65
N LEU A 302 30.31 -18.74 -7.56
CA LEU A 302 30.57 -19.16 -8.95
C LEU A 302 31.46 -18.18 -9.72
N ALA A 303 31.32 -16.87 -9.49
CA ALA A 303 32.20 -15.87 -10.09
C ALA A 303 33.65 -16.01 -9.62
N SER A 304 33.88 -16.49 -8.39
CA SER A 304 35.22 -16.73 -7.85
C SER A 304 35.81 -18.08 -8.25
N ASN A 305 34.97 -19.13 -8.32
CA ASN A 305 35.36 -20.48 -8.69
C ASN A 305 34.15 -21.21 -9.30
N PRO A 306 34.15 -21.44 -10.63
CA PRO A 306 33.06 -22.11 -11.35
C PRO A 306 32.78 -23.55 -10.89
N SER A 307 33.77 -24.25 -10.32
CA SER A 307 33.66 -25.65 -9.91
C SER A 307 32.98 -25.85 -8.54
N LEU A 308 32.57 -24.77 -7.85
CA LEU A 308 31.93 -24.85 -6.54
C LEU A 308 30.50 -25.41 -6.61
N ASP A 309 30.18 -26.36 -5.73
CA ASP A 309 28.83 -26.86 -5.60
C ASP A 309 27.91 -25.82 -4.94
N VAL A 310 27.06 -25.18 -5.75
CA VAL A 310 26.04 -24.23 -5.30
C VAL A 310 24.60 -24.78 -5.39
N SER A 311 24.46 -26.10 -5.37
CA SER A 311 23.15 -26.79 -5.48
C SER A 311 22.08 -26.20 -4.55
N ILE A 312 20.85 -26.17 -5.04
CA ILE A 312 19.72 -25.60 -4.32
C ILE A 312 18.84 -26.74 -3.80
N GLU A 313 19.03 -27.15 -2.54
CA GLU A 313 18.27 -28.26 -1.94
C GLU A 313 16.77 -27.97 -1.83
N HIS A 314 16.38 -26.71 -1.61
CA HIS A 314 14.97 -26.30 -1.44
C HIS A 314 14.66 -25.00 -2.19
N PRO A 315 13.94 -25.04 -3.33
CA PRO A 315 13.55 -23.83 -4.05
C PRO A 315 12.54 -22.99 -3.26
N THR A 316 12.75 -21.67 -3.20
CA THR A 316 12.00 -20.76 -2.30
C THR A 316 11.08 -19.76 -3.02
N SER A 317 10.82 -19.92 -4.32
CA SER A 317 10.00 -19.00 -5.12
C SER A 317 9.13 -19.75 -6.12
N GLU A 318 7.81 -19.51 -6.16
CA GLU A 318 6.94 -20.07 -7.21
C GLU A 318 7.20 -19.48 -8.60
N ARG A 319 7.87 -18.31 -8.69
CA ARG A 319 7.89 -17.51 -9.92
C ARG A 319 9.04 -17.84 -10.85
N VAL A 320 10.16 -18.32 -10.33
CA VAL A 320 11.23 -18.98 -11.06
C VAL A 320 11.83 -19.98 -10.10
N THR A 321 11.96 -21.22 -10.56
CA THR A 321 12.82 -22.21 -9.93
C THR A 321 13.66 -22.80 -11.06
N THR A 322 14.51 -21.96 -11.66
CA THR A 322 15.67 -22.45 -12.40
C THR A 322 16.75 -22.75 -11.36
N ALA A 323 16.42 -23.68 -10.47
CA ALA A 323 17.33 -24.21 -9.49
C ALA A 323 17.80 -25.54 -10.05
N SER A 324 19.07 -25.62 -10.40
CA SER A 324 19.80 -26.89 -10.44
C SER A 324 19.75 -27.50 -9.04
N GLY A 325 18.63 -28.14 -8.70
CA GLY A 325 18.62 -29.13 -7.64
C GLY A 325 19.37 -30.37 -8.11
N SER A 326 19.73 -31.24 -7.18
CA SER A 326 20.31 -32.57 -7.48
C SER A 326 19.51 -33.32 -8.55
N PHE A 327 18.19 -33.12 -8.61
CA PHE A 327 17.28 -33.69 -9.62
C PHE A 327 17.51 -33.22 -11.06
N MET A 328 18.18 -32.08 -11.31
CA MET A 328 18.61 -31.69 -12.67
C MET A 328 20.04 -32.16 -12.98
N ARG A 329 20.80 -32.54 -11.94
CA ARG A 329 22.15 -33.13 -12.04
C ARG A 329 22.13 -34.64 -12.28
N GLU A 330 20.97 -35.30 -12.24
CA GLU A 330 20.86 -36.76 -12.40
C GLU A 330 21.49 -37.27 -13.71
N ASP A 331 21.70 -36.39 -14.70
CA ASP A 331 22.56 -36.65 -15.84
C ASP A 331 23.70 -35.61 -15.94
N GLN A 332 24.74 -35.83 -15.15
CA GLN A 332 26.15 -35.62 -15.49
C GLN A 332 26.65 -34.21 -15.90
N VAL A 333 27.60 -33.65 -15.12
CA VAL A 333 28.88 -33.28 -15.76
C VAL A 333 29.36 -34.60 -16.34
N LYS A 334 29.44 -34.74 -17.66
CA LYS A 334 29.76 -36.02 -18.33
C LYS A 334 31.14 -36.53 -17.92
N GLU A 335 31.16 -37.10 -16.72
CA GLU A 335 32.12 -38.05 -16.21
C GLU A 335 31.81 -39.43 -16.79
N THR A 336 31.01 -39.52 -17.85
CA THR A 336 30.98 -40.68 -18.73
C THR A 336 31.07 -40.26 -20.19
N CYS A 337 31.76 -41.06 -20.99
CA CYS A 337 31.92 -40.85 -22.41
C CYS A 337 30.57 -41.02 -23.12
N THR A 338 30.20 -40.04 -23.95
CA THR A 338 28.96 -40.05 -24.74
C THR A 338 28.85 -41.18 -25.75
N HIS A 339 29.98 -41.78 -26.11
CA HIS A 339 30.06 -42.82 -27.11
C HIS A 339 29.96 -44.23 -26.52
N CYS A 340 30.62 -44.49 -25.39
CA CYS A 340 30.69 -45.84 -24.80
C CYS A 340 30.23 -45.94 -23.34
N GLY A 341 29.86 -44.84 -22.70
CA GLY A 341 29.46 -44.81 -21.28
C GLY A 341 30.60 -44.97 -20.27
N ALA A 342 31.85 -45.04 -20.72
CA ALA A 342 33.03 -45.18 -19.85
C ALA A 342 33.24 -43.99 -18.93
N SER A 343 33.62 -44.23 -17.68
CA SER A 343 33.86 -43.16 -16.70
C SER A 343 35.03 -42.24 -17.09
N LEU A 344 34.81 -40.93 -17.06
CA LEU A 344 35.77 -39.84 -17.28
C LEU A 344 36.09 -39.10 -15.97
N VAL A 345 35.78 -39.69 -14.79
CA VAL A 345 36.17 -39.17 -13.47
C VAL A 345 37.70 -39.06 -13.39
N GLY A 346 38.23 -37.91 -12.97
CA GLY A 346 39.69 -37.68 -12.83
C GLY A 346 40.46 -37.46 -14.15
N GLN A 347 39.79 -37.53 -15.30
CA GLN A 347 40.37 -37.23 -16.61
C GLN A 347 40.40 -35.70 -16.89
N PRO A 348 41.36 -35.19 -17.69
CA PRO A 348 41.51 -33.76 -18.00
C PRO A 348 40.26 -33.13 -18.64
N THR A 349 40.19 -31.80 -18.70
CA THR A 349 39.03 -31.07 -19.23
C THR A 349 38.81 -31.24 -20.72
N GLU A 350 39.79 -31.76 -21.46
CA GLU A 350 39.69 -32.10 -22.88
C GLU A 350 40.65 -33.26 -23.17
N GLY A 351 40.22 -34.24 -23.97
CA GLY A 351 41.06 -35.39 -24.31
C GLY A 351 40.29 -36.51 -25.02
N ASN A 352 40.97 -37.61 -25.31
CA ASN A 352 40.34 -38.80 -25.86
C ASN A 352 39.94 -39.77 -24.75
N CYS A 353 38.74 -40.32 -24.83
CA CYS A 353 38.26 -41.33 -23.90
C CYS A 353 39.25 -42.51 -23.92
N PRO A 354 39.78 -42.94 -22.77
CA PRO A 354 40.76 -44.03 -22.74
C PRO A 354 40.20 -45.37 -23.24
N ASP A 355 38.87 -45.56 -23.16
CA ASP A 355 38.23 -46.82 -23.55
C ASP A 355 37.84 -46.88 -25.04
N CYS A 356 37.38 -45.77 -25.63
CA CYS A 356 36.89 -45.78 -27.02
C CYS A 356 37.57 -44.79 -27.96
N GLY A 357 38.55 -44.02 -27.46
CA GLY A 357 39.26 -43.00 -28.23
C GLY A 357 38.40 -41.78 -28.60
N HIS A 358 37.13 -41.72 -28.19
CA HIS A 358 36.24 -40.60 -28.52
C HIS A 358 36.70 -39.33 -27.83
N HIS A 359 36.92 -38.27 -28.62
CA HIS A 359 37.30 -36.96 -28.10
C HIS A 359 36.16 -36.37 -27.26
N TYR A 360 36.45 -35.99 -26.02
CA TYR A 360 35.50 -35.37 -25.10
C TYR A 360 36.04 -34.02 -24.60
N ARG A 361 35.14 -33.11 -24.26
CA ARG A 361 35.43 -31.81 -23.66
C ARG A 361 34.48 -31.56 -22.48
N LYS A 362 35.02 -31.27 -21.31
CA LYS A 362 34.30 -30.87 -20.10
C LYS A 362 34.16 -29.35 -20.10
N PHE A 363 32.94 -28.87 -20.04
CA PHE A 363 32.66 -27.44 -19.90
C PHE A 363 32.41 -27.13 -18.42
N GLU A 364 33.38 -26.50 -17.76
CA GLU A 364 33.24 -26.09 -16.35
C GLU A 364 32.38 -24.82 -16.19
N GLY A 365 32.09 -24.12 -17.29
CA GLY A 365 31.37 -22.86 -17.30
C GLY A 365 32.20 -21.72 -16.70
N ALA A 366 31.74 -20.48 -16.90
CA ALA A 366 32.35 -19.30 -16.31
C ALA A 366 31.27 -18.30 -15.93
N LEU A 367 31.54 -17.42 -14.95
CA LEU A 367 30.59 -16.38 -14.56
C LEU A 367 31.28 -15.04 -14.31
N GLN A 368 30.90 -14.03 -15.08
CA GLN A 368 31.40 -12.66 -14.94
C GLN A 368 30.25 -11.69 -14.58
N LEU A 369 30.53 -10.74 -13.67
CA LEU A 369 29.58 -9.73 -13.22
C LEU A 369 29.93 -8.35 -13.78
N MET A 370 29.06 -7.79 -14.63
CA MET A 370 29.16 -6.43 -15.15
C MET A 370 28.17 -5.51 -14.41
N MET A 371 28.61 -4.95 -13.29
CA MET A 371 27.80 -4.05 -12.46
C MET A 371 27.77 -2.63 -13.02
N ALA A 372 26.70 -1.89 -12.69
CA ALA A 372 26.45 -0.54 -13.23
C ALA A 372 26.55 -0.46 -14.77
N SER A 373 26.10 -1.50 -15.47
CA SER A 373 26.18 -1.62 -16.93
C SER A 373 24.82 -1.57 -17.63
N LYS A 374 24.79 -1.15 -18.90
CA LYS A 374 23.55 -1.07 -19.68
C LYS A 374 23.76 -1.55 -21.12
N VAL A 375 22.92 -2.51 -21.56
CA VAL A 375 22.88 -2.95 -22.95
C VAL A 375 22.41 -1.82 -23.86
N LYS A 376 23.16 -1.58 -24.94
CA LYS A 376 22.87 -0.55 -25.96
C LYS A 376 22.33 -1.18 -27.25
N GLU A 377 22.93 -2.28 -27.69
CA GLU A 377 22.64 -2.94 -28.96
C GLU A 377 23.00 -4.42 -28.89
N VAL A 378 22.20 -5.25 -29.55
CA VAL A 378 22.39 -6.69 -29.78
C VAL A 378 22.43 -6.89 -31.29
N THR A 379 23.41 -7.65 -31.76
CA THR A 379 23.56 -8.08 -33.15
C THR A 379 23.58 -9.61 -33.21
N GLU A 380 23.58 -10.19 -34.42
CA GLU A 380 23.60 -11.65 -34.59
C GLU A 380 24.79 -12.33 -33.92
N ASP A 381 25.95 -11.66 -33.84
CA ASP A 381 27.19 -12.25 -33.32
C ASP A 381 27.79 -11.51 -32.10
N SER A 382 27.24 -10.36 -31.71
CA SER A 382 27.81 -9.56 -30.61
C SER A 382 26.77 -8.73 -29.85
N ILE A 383 27.11 -8.35 -28.63
CA ILE A 383 26.35 -7.40 -27.81
C ILE A 383 27.24 -6.24 -27.40
N THR A 384 26.68 -5.03 -27.40
CA THR A 384 27.34 -3.80 -26.96
C THR A 384 26.74 -3.33 -25.63
N ILE A 385 27.59 -3.21 -24.62
CA ILE A 385 27.23 -2.79 -23.27
C ILE A 385 28.02 -1.54 -22.88
N THR A 386 27.33 -0.53 -22.36
CA THR A 386 27.95 0.63 -21.72
C THR A 386 28.32 0.26 -20.28
N ASN A 387 29.61 0.37 -19.93
CA ASN A 387 30.16 0.04 -18.62
C ASN A 387 29.94 1.15 -17.57
N SER A 388 30.47 0.96 -16.36
CA SER A 388 30.33 1.93 -15.26
C SER A 388 31.01 3.29 -15.50
N GLU A 389 31.98 3.33 -16.40
CA GLU A 389 32.73 4.53 -16.79
C GLU A 389 32.08 5.27 -17.97
N GLY A 390 31.00 4.72 -18.53
CA GLY A 390 30.31 5.26 -19.69
C GLY A 390 30.97 4.90 -21.03
N GLN A 391 31.92 3.96 -21.04
CA GLN A 391 32.55 3.44 -22.25
C GLN A 391 31.73 2.26 -22.79
N ASP A 392 31.64 2.17 -24.12
CA ASP A 392 30.94 1.07 -24.78
C ASP A 392 31.92 -0.05 -25.11
N GLU A 393 31.61 -1.26 -24.63
CA GLU A 393 32.37 -2.48 -24.88
C GLU A 393 31.48 -3.47 -25.66
N SER A 394 32.02 -4.05 -26.73
CA SER A 394 31.34 -5.06 -27.53
C SER A 394 32.04 -6.40 -27.38
N PHE A 395 31.26 -7.45 -27.15
CA PHE A 395 31.78 -8.81 -27.00
C PHE A 395 30.89 -9.83 -27.70
N HIS A 396 31.49 -10.95 -28.10
CA HIS A 396 30.78 -12.04 -28.73
C HIS A 396 29.77 -12.67 -27.77
N ASN A 397 28.64 -13.12 -28.31
CA ASN A 397 27.67 -13.89 -27.56
C ASN A 397 26.82 -14.76 -28.49
N ASP A 398 26.44 -15.95 -28.04
CA ASP A 398 25.52 -16.86 -28.74
C ASP A 398 24.06 -16.61 -28.34
N ALA A 399 23.81 -16.22 -27.09
CA ALA A 399 22.47 -16.01 -26.57
C ALA A 399 22.40 -14.83 -25.58
N VAL A 400 21.25 -14.17 -25.53
CA VAL A 400 20.96 -13.11 -24.54
C VAL A 400 19.70 -13.47 -23.77
N PHE A 401 19.76 -13.50 -22.44
CA PHE A 401 18.59 -13.67 -21.59
C PHE A 401 18.19 -12.32 -20.97
N SER A 402 17.13 -11.73 -21.49
CA SER A 402 16.47 -10.53 -20.95
C SER A 402 15.62 -10.87 -19.72
N MET A 403 16.26 -10.93 -18.55
CA MET A 403 15.64 -11.30 -17.26
C MET A 403 15.27 -10.06 -16.42
N ILE A 404 14.75 -9.03 -17.08
CA ILE A 404 14.42 -7.71 -16.48
C ILE A 404 13.00 -7.62 -15.90
N GLY A 405 12.25 -8.72 -15.97
CA GLY A 405 10.93 -8.89 -15.37
C GLY A 405 9.79 -8.65 -16.36
N ARG A 406 8.56 -8.72 -15.86
CA ARG A 406 7.32 -8.65 -16.65
C ARG A 406 6.47 -7.47 -16.19
N GLU A 407 5.51 -7.08 -17.02
CA GLU A 407 4.56 -6.02 -16.70
C GLU A 407 3.12 -6.46 -16.96
N PRO A 408 2.17 -6.11 -16.08
CA PRO A 408 0.76 -6.34 -16.36
C PRO A 408 0.35 -5.65 -17.67
N PRO A 409 -0.56 -6.24 -18.48
CA PRO A 409 -1.02 -5.66 -19.74
C PRO A 409 -1.97 -4.47 -19.51
N LEU A 410 -1.45 -3.38 -18.94
CA LEU A 410 -2.25 -2.23 -18.53
C LEU A 410 -2.93 -1.51 -19.69
N ASP A 411 -2.35 -1.56 -20.90
CA ASP A 411 -2.92 -0.90 -22.07
C ASP A 411 -4.23 -1.54 -22.53
N PHE A 412 -4.37 -2.86 -22.40
CA PHE A 412 -5.65 -3.55 -22.61
C PHE A 412 -6.74 -2.97 -21.69
N PHE A 413 -6.42 -2.82 -20.40
CA PHE A 413 -7.35 -2.29 -19.40
C PHE A 413 -7.68 -0.82 -19.64
N ARG A 414 -6.70 0.02 -19.99
CA ARG A 414 -6.92 1.43 -20.32
C ARG A 414 -7.83 1.59 -21.53
N ARG A 415 -7.57 0.86 -22.61
CA ARG A 415 -8.42 0.85 -23.82
C ARG A 415 -9.82 0.32 -23.54
N SER A 416 -9.94 -0.59 -22.55
CA SER A 416 -11.21 -1.14 -22.08
C SER A 416 -11.89 -0.29 -21.00
N ASN A 417 -11.39 0.91 -20.71
CA ASN A 417 -11.91 1.85 -19.71
C ASN A 417 -11.97 1.28 -18.27
N VAL A 418 -11.13 0.29 -17.97
CA VAL A 418 -10.91 -0.24 -16.63
C VAL A 418 -9.87 0.63 -15.93
N ARG A 419 -10.22 1.12 -14.73
CA ARG A 419 -9.33 1.98 -13.93
C ARG A 419 -8.11 1.20 -13.47
N ILE A 420 -6.96 1.86 -13.44
CA ILE A 420 -5.71 1.31 -12.90
C ILE A 420 -5.48 1.85 -11.50
N ARG A 421 -5.12 0.97 -10.55
CA ARG A 421 -4.84 1.38 -9.17
C ARG A 421 -3.70 2.39 -9.12
N GLY A 422 -3.94 3.51 -8.43
CA GLY A 422 -2.95 4.58 -8.23
C GLY A 422 -2.70 5.47 -9.44
N GLU A 423 -3.47 5.32 -10.53
CA GLU A 423 -3.41 6.22 -11.69
C GLU A 423 -4.41 7.39 -11.52
N TRP A 424 -3.94 8.60 -11.82
CA TRP A 424 -4.73 9.83 -11.65
C TRP A 424 -5.45 10.16 -12.95
N SER A 425 -6.74 10.46 -12.88
CA SER A 425 -7.47 10.99 -14.04
C SER A 425 -7.50 12.53 -13.99
N GLY A 426 -7.44 13.19 -15.15
CA GLY A 426 -7.52 14.66 -15.22
C GLY A 426 -8.80 15.21 -14.56
N LYS A 427 -9.95 14.55 -14.79
CA LYS A 427 -11.24 14.89 -14.16
C LYS A 427 -11.16 14.92 -12.63
N PHE A 428 -10.40 13.99 -12.05
CA PHE A 428 -10.25 13.87 -10.61
C PHE A 428 -9.40 15.00 -10.02
N ILE A 429 -8.34 15.44 -10.71
CA ILE A 429 -7.53 16.60 -10.31
C ILE A 429 -8.39 17.87 -10.30
N THR A 430 -9.20 18.07 -11.35
CA THR A 430 -10.09 19.23 -11.47
C THR A 430 -11.10 19.29 -10.32
N VAL A 431 -11.78 18.19 -9.99
CA VAL A 431 -12.72 18.12 -8.86
C VAL A 431 -12.04 18.45 -7.53
N MET A 432 -10.79 18.00 -7.33
CA MET A 432 -10.03 18.32 -6.11
C MET A 432 -9.73 19.82 -6.01
N ILE A 433 -9.28 20.44 -7.09
CA ILE A 433 -8.99 21.88 -7.10
C ILE A 433 -10.27 22.65 -6.73
N PHE A 434 -11.40 22.32 -7.35
CA PHE A 434 -12.68 22.94 -7.01
C PHE A 434 -13.12 22.68 -5.56
N PHE A 435 -12.90 21.47 -5.03
CA PHE A 435 -13.23 21.15 -3.63
C PHE A 435 -12.36 21.95 -2.64
N ILE A 436 -11.05 22.07 -2.89
CA ILE A 436 -10.15 22.87 -2.05
C ILE A 436 -10.55 24.35 -2.11
N LEU A 437 -10.82 24.87 -3.31
CA LEU A 437 -11.31 26.24 -3.50
C LEU A 437 -12.65 26.47 -2.79
N PHE A 438 -13.56 25.50 -2.83
CA PHE A 438 -14.84 25.54 -2.12
C PHE A 438 -14.66 25.53 -0.60
N CYS A 439 -13.81 24.66 -0.05
CA CYS A 439 -13.50 24.64 1.39
C CYS A 439 -12.85 25.94 1.84
N PHE A 440 -11.95 26.49 1.02
CA PHE A 440 -11.33 27.79 1.26
C PHE A 440 -12.37 28.90 1.28
N TRP A 441 -13.27 28.94 0.29
CA TRP A 441 -14.38 29.89 0.24
C TRP A 441 -15.31 29.76 1.46
N LEU A 442 -15.74 28.55 1.80
CA LEU A 442 -16.67 28.28 2.91
C LEU A 442 -16.09 28.72 4.27
N TYR A 443 -14.80 28.52 4.51
CA TYR A 443 -14.16 28.97 5.74
C TYR A 443 -14.12 30.50 5.86
N HIS A 444 -13.79 31.18 4.76
CA HIS A 444 -13.77 32.65 4.75
C HIS A 444 -15.17 33.24 4.85
N TRP A 445 -16.15 32.62 4.20
CA TRP A 445 -17.56 33.01 4.29
C TRP A 445 -18.10 32.88 5.71
N LYS A 446 -17.82 31.77 6.41
CA LYS A 446 -18.30 31.57 7.80
C LYS A 446 -17.54 32.38 8.84
N GLY A 447 -16.30 32.80 8.53
CA GLY A 447 -15.45 33.49 9.49
C GLY A 447 -15.64 35.00 9.57
N GLU A 448 -16.51 35.61 8.75
CA GLU A 448 -16.55 37.07 8.50
C GLU A 448 -15.15 37.64 8.14
N LYS A 449 -14.24 36.78 7.68
CA LYS A 449 -12.83 37.12 7.43
C LYS A 449 -12.67 37.39 5.95
N ALA A 450 -12.40 38.65 5.60
CA ALA A 450 -12.08 39.06 4.23
C ALA A 450 -11.06 38.10 3.57
N ILE A 451 -11.33 37.69 2.33
CA ILE A 451 -10.41 36.85 1.57
C ILE A 451 -9.15 37.69 1.26
N PRO A 452 -7.94 37.26 1.65
CA PRO A 452 -6.72 38.10 1.52
C PRO A 452 -6.43 38.57 0.09
N ALA A 453 -6.82 37.79 -0.92
CA ALA A 453 -6.68 38.13 -2.33
C ALA A 453 -7.68 39.19 -2.82
N ILE A 454 -8.81 39.36 -2.13
CA ILE A 454 -9.84 40.36 -2.45
C ILE A 454 -9.45 41.74 -1.93
N GLY A 455 -8.56 41.87 -0.93
CA GLY A 455 -8.02 43.18 -0.52
C GLY A 455 -7.29 43.93 -1.65
N MET A 456 -6.71 43.20 -2.61
CA MET A 456 -6.12 43.78 -3.82
C MET A 456 -7.18 44.23 -4.84
N LEU A 457 -8.33 43.55 -4.88
CA LEU A 457 -9.47 43.85 -5.75
C LEU A 457 -10.41 44.90 -5.14
N GLN A 458 -10.47 45.07 -3.83
CA GLN A 458 -11.24 46.13 -3.15
C GLN A 458 -10.77 47.53 -3.56
N ASN A 459 -9.46 47.72 -3.76
CA ASN A 459 -8.91 48.97 -4.30
C ASN A 459 -9.33 49.24 -5.76
N VAL A 460 -9.71 48.20 -6.51
CA VAL A 460 -10.26 48.32 -7.88
C VAL A 460 -11.79 48.47 -7.82
N GLY A 461 -12.45 47.74 -6.92
CA GLY A 461 -13.89 47.79 -6.65
C GLY A 461 -14.35 49.18 -6.21
N GLN A 462 -13.69 49.79 -5.23
CA GLN A 462 -13.97 51.17 -4.80
C GLN A 462 -13.79 52.19 -5.94
N LYS A 463 -12.89 51.91 -6.88
CA LYS A 463 -12.62 52.76 -8.04
C LYS A 463 -13.66 52.60 -9.16
N VAL A 464 -14.29 51.43 -9.26
CA VAL A 464 -15.41 51.13 -10.17
C VAL A 464 -16.72 51.66 -9.60
N GLU A 465 -16.92 51.54 -8.29
CA GLU A 465 -18.07 52.05 -7.54
C GLU A 465 -18.14 53.58 -7.59
N SER A 466 -16.99 54.26 -7.49
CA SER A 466 -16.89 55.73 -7.66
C SER A 466 -17.20 56.22 -9.08
N VAL A 467 -17.23 55.34 -10.08
CA VAL A 467 -17.43 55.69 -11.50
C VAL A 467 -18.79 55.24 -12.03
N THR A 468 -19.35 54.15 -11.51
CA THR A 468 -20.55 53.50 -12.07
C THR A 468 -21.75 53.47 -11.12
N GLY A 469 -21.56 53.77 -9.83
CA GLY A 469 -22.64 53.74 -8.84
C GLY A 469 -23.32 52.38 -8.64
N LEU A 470 -22.74 51.30 -9.17
CA LEU A 470 -23.24 49.93 -9.06
C LEU A 470 -22.39 49.14 -8.07
N ASN A 471 -22.96 48.84 -6.89
CA ASN A 471 -22.32 48.09 -5.80
C ASN A 471 -22.30 46.58 -6.07
N PHE A 472 -21.71 46.18 -7.20
CA PHE A 472 -21.75 44.79 -7.68
C PHE A 472 -20.93 43.81 -6.82
N ILE A 473 -20.00 44.31 -6.00
CA ILE A 473 -19.06 43.49 -5.22
C ILE A 473 -19.62 43.17 -3.82
N ASP A 474 -20.29 44.11 -3.16
CA ASP A 474 -20.86 43.90 -1.82
C ASP A 474 -22.08 42.97 -1.83
N GLU A 475 -22.84 42.93 -2.92
CA GLU A 475 -24.03 42.08 -3.04
C GLU A 475 -23.69 40.60 -3.33
N ILE A 476 -22.54 40.33 -3.97
CA ILE A 476 -22.03 38.96 -4.19
C ILE A 476 -21.27 38.45 -2.95
N LEU A 477 -20.76 39.35 -2.10
CA LEU A 477 -19.94 39.02 -0.93
C LEU A 477 -20.69 39.03 0.41
N SER A 478 -21.97 39.41 0.46
CA SER A 478 -22.78 39.37 1.67
C SER A 478 -23.96 38.39 1.60
N PRO A 479 -23.75 37.08 1.87
CA PRO A 479 -24.81 36.25 2.40
C PRO A 479 -24.58 36.18 3.91
N ASP A 480 -25.33 37.00 4.65
CA ASP A 480 -25.47 36.92 6.11
C ASP A 480 -25.74 35.44 6.52
N PRO A 481 -24.76 34.73 7.11
CA PRO A 481 -24.87 33.30 7.42
C PRO A 481 -25.98 33.01 8.44
N ASP A 482 -26.33 34.01 9.24
CA ASP A 482 -27.35 33.92 10.27
C ASP A 482 -28.75 33.89 9.67
N SER A 483 -28.95 34.42 8.46
CA SER A 483 -30.28 34.53 7.85
C SER A 483 -30.91 33.18 7.45
N ILE A 484 -30.14 32.15 7.10
CA ILE A 484 -30.67 30.84 6.69
C ILE A 484 -30.74 29.87 7.87
N LEU A 485 -29.72 29.87 8.74
CA LEU A 485 -29.70 29.05 9.95
C LEU A 485 -30.70 29.57 10.98
N ASN A 486 -30.83 30.88 11.19
CA ASN A 486 -31.88 31.42 12.06
C ASN A 486 -33.27 31.33 11.44
N ARG A 487 -33.41 31.23 10.10
CA ARG A 487 -34.69 30.86 9.48
C ARG A 487 -35.03 29.38 9.66
N TRP A 488 -34.04 28.49 9.67
CA TRP A 488 -34.23 27.07 9.96
C TRP A 488 -34.49 26.80 11.44
N PHE A 489 -33.80 27.50 12.35
CA PHE A 489 -34.05 27.40 13.79
C PHE A 489 -35.32 28.16 14.19
N GLY A 490 -35.59 29.32 13.60
CA GLY A 490 -36.82 30.08 13.80
C GLY A 490 -38.07 29.42 13.19
N SER A 491 -37.93 28.62 12.12
CA SER A 491 -39.01 27.76 11.64
C SER A 491 -39.25 26.56 12.57
N MET A 492 -38.21 26.08 13.27
CA MET A 492 -38.35 25.06 14.33
C MET A 492 -39.02 25.62 15.59
N GLU A 493 -38.66 26.84 15.99
CA GLU A 493 -39.27 27.57 17.12
C GLU A 493 -40.75 27.87 16.87
N SER A 494 -41.11 28.28 15.64
CA SER A 494 -42.52 28.54 15.28
C SER A 494 -43.35 27.27 15.06
N MET A 495 -42.72 26.11 14.81
CA MET A 495 -43.40 24.80 14.74
C MET A 495 -43.65 24.15 16.11
N MET A 496 -43.01 24.65 17.17
CA MET A 496 -43.05 24.07 18.52
C MET A 496 -43.55 25.12 19.51
N GLY A 497 -44.87 25.33 19.54
CA GLY A 497 -45.53 26.41 20.30
C GLY A 497 -45.36 26.38 21.83
N ASP A 498 -46.01 27.35 22.48
CA ASP A 498 -45.90 27.78 23.89
C ASP A 498 -45.90 26.70 24.99
N THR A 499 -46.32 25.47 24.68
CA THR A 499 -46.28 24.35 25.62
C THR A 499 -44.85 23.85 25.86
N MET A 500 -43.93 24.01 24.90
CA MET A 500 -42.52 23.65 25.08
C MET A 500 -41.65 24.78 25.67
N GLY A 501 -42.15 26.01 25.73
CA GLY A 501 -41.46 27.13 26.38
C GLY A 501 -41.30 26.91 27.89
N SER A 502 -42.36 26.47 28.57
CA SER A 502 -42.31 26.15 30.02
C SER A 502 -41.48 24.88 30.33
N VAL A 503 -41.46 23.92 29.41
CA VAL A 503 -40.58 22.72 29.50
C VAL A 503 -39.13 23.09 29.24
N MET A 504 -38.85 23.99 28.28
CA MET A 504 -37.51 24.52 28.02
C MET A 504 -36.99 25.41 29.16
N GLU A 505 -37.85 26.19 29.82
CA GLU A 505 -37.50 26.97 31.01
C GLU A 505 -37.11 26.05 32.19
N GLY A 506 -37.82 24.94 32.39
CA GLY A 506 -37.46 23.90 33.36
C GLY A 506 -36.23 23.05 32.96
N MET A 507 -35.93 22.98 31.66
CA MET A 507 -34.75 22.29 31.11
C MET A 507 -33.47 23.14 31.09
N LYS A 508 -33.56 24.43 31.43
CA LYS A 508 -32.40 25.31 31.66
C LYS A 508 -31.70 25.07 33.00
N ASP A 509 -32.19 24.15 33.85
CA ASP A 509 -31.45 23.73 35.04
C ASP A 509 -30.14 23.03 34.64
N GLN A 510 -29.05 23.78 34.72
CA GLN A 510 -27.70 23.30 34.40
C GLN A 510 -27.22 22.19 35.37
N ARG A 511 -27.94 21.94 36.48
CA ARG A 511 -27.70 20.78 37.36
C ARG A 511 -28.31 19.48 36.83
N GLY A 512 -29.23 19.56 35.86
CA GLY A 512 -29.77 18.39 35.17
C GLY A 512 -28.86 17.93 34.02
N THR A 513 -28.72 16.61 33.82
CA THR A 513 -27.92 16.04 32.73
C THR A 513 -28.34 16.54 31.34
N PHE A 514 -29.61 16.90 31.18
CA PHE A 514 -30.15 17.45 29.94
C PHE A 514 -29.72 18.92 29.70
N GLY A 515 -29.68 19.74 30.76
CA GLY A 515 -29.20 21.12 30.68
C GLY A 515 -27.71 21.19 30.30
N VAL A 516 -26.90 20.27 30.83
CA VAL A 516 -25.49 20.13 30.42
C VAL A 516 -25.38 19.83 28.92
N VAL A 517 -26.10 18.83 28.43
CA VAL A 517 -26.08 18.46 27.00
C VAL A 517 -26.49 19.63 26.12
N LEU A 518 -27.51 20.40 26.51
CA LEU A 518 -27.95 21.60 25.78
C LEU A 518 -26.83 22.65 25.72
N THR A 519 -26.15 22.94 26.83
CA THR A 519 -25.04 23.88 26.86
C THR A 519 -23.85 23.38 26.02
N SER A 520 -23.50 22.09 26.09
CA SER A 520 -22.42 21.52 25.25
C SER A 520 -22.79 21.55 23.77
N ALA A 521 -24.04 21.23 23.43
CA ALA A 521 -24.58 21.29 22.07
C ALA A 521 -24.69 22.72 21.52
N GLY A 522 -24.52 23.75 22.36
CA GLY A 522 -24.35 25.14 21.91
C GLY A 522 -22.96 25.40 21.28
N ALA A 523 -21.96 24.55 21.54
CA ALA A 523 -20.60 24.74 21.03
C ALA A 523 -20.35 23.93 19.73
N PRO A 524 -19.68 24.50 18.71
CA PRO A 524 -19.30 23.77 17.50
C PRO A 524 -18.43 22.52 17.75
N ALA A 525 -17.64 22.54 18.82
CA ALA A 525 -16.76 21.44 19.21
C ALA A 525 -17.55 20.15 19.52
N PHE A 526 -18.74 20.26 20.12
CA PHE A 526 -19.61 19.14 20.43
C PHE A 526 -20.03 18.37 19.18
N TYR A 527 -20.50 19.08 18.15
CA TYR A 527 -20.91 18.44 16.89
C TYR A 527 -19.72 17.85 16.13
N TYR A 528 -18.56 18.51 16.18
CA TYR A 528 -17.34 17.98 15.57
C TYR A 528 -16.94 16.65 16.20
N THR A 529 -16.84 16.59 17.54
CA THR A 529 -16.43 15.39 18.27
C THR A 529 -17.49 14.29 18.23
N LEU A 530 -18.78 14.64 18.24
CA LEU A 530 -19.88 13.72 18.03
C LEU A 530 -19.82 13.08 16.63
N ALA A 531 -19.73 13.89 15.58
CA ALA A 531 -19.64 13.41 14.20
C ALA A 531 -18.40 12.53 14.01
N TYR A 532 -17.25 12.96 14.54
CA TYR A 532 -16.01 12.18 14.49
C TYR A 532 -16.17 10.82 15.17
N SER A 533 -16.79 10.80 16.36
CA SER A 533 -17.06 9.58 17.12
C SER A 533 -18.01 8.63 16.38
N ILE A 534 -19.09 9.15 15.79
CA ILE A 534 -20.03 8.37 14.98
C ILE A 534 -19.31 7.73 13.79
N ILE A 535 -18.46 8.49 13.08
CA ILE A 535 -17.68 7.98 11.95
C ILE A 535 -16.74 6.86 12.40
N VAL A 536 -15.94 7.08 13.44
CA VAL A 536 -14.98 6.07 13.95
C VAL A 536 -15.70 4.79 14.38
N VAL A 537 -16.83 4.89 15.07
CA VAL A 537 -17.62 3.73 15.50
C VAL A 537 -18.23 3.02 14.31
N THR A 538 -18.89 3.73 13.40
CA THR A 538 -19.59 3.14 12.25
C THR A 538 -18.61 2.42 11.32
N PHE A 539 -17.55 3.10 10.89
CA PHE A 539 -16.54 2.51 10.02
C PHE A 539 -15.68 1.49 10.73
N GLY A 540 -15.47 1.62 12.04
CA GLY A 540 -14.76 0.63 12.82
C GLY A 540 -15.55 -0.68 12.97
N ILE A 541 -16.88 -0.63 13.15
CA ILE A 541 -17.72 -1.85 13.13
C ILE A 541 -17.62 -2.52 11.75
N ARG A 542 -17.68 -1.73 10.67
CA ARG A 542 -17.50 -2.22 9.29
C ARG A 542 -16.12 -2.88 9.10
N ARG A 543 -15.05 -2.27 9.65
CA ARG A 543 -13.69 -2.82 9.63
C ARG A 543 -13.60 -4.17 10.34
N ILE A 544 -14.17 -4.31 11.53
CA ILE A 544 -14.18 -5.56 12.30
C ILE A 544 -14.93 -6.66 11.55
N ARG A 545 -16.08 -6.35 10.93
CA ARG A 545 -16.86 -7.30 10.14
C ARG A 545 -16.10 -7.80 8.90
N ARG A 546 -15.35 -6.90 8.24
CA ARG A 546 -14.56 -7.20 7.04
C ARG A 546 -13.29 -7.99 7.36
N ARG A 547 -12.60 -7.67 8.45
CA ARG A 547 -11.27 -8.20 8.77
C ARG A 547 -11.32 -8.96 10.09
N ARG A 548 -11.68 -10.24 10.01
CA ARG A 548 -11.96 -11.12 11.15
C ARG A 548 -10.69 -11.66 11.81
N THR A 549 -9.87 -10.80 12.41
CA THR A 549 -8.73 -11.23 13.24
C THR A 549 -8.83 -10.68 14.67
N PRO A 550 -8.36 -11.42 15.70
CA PRO A 550 -8.32 -10.95 17.08
C PRO A 550 -7.57 -9.63 17.24
N TYR A 551 -6.47 -9.45 16.51
CA TYR A 551 -5.69 -8.22 16.52
C TYR A 551 -6.53 -7.01 16.09
N ILE A 552 -7.17 -7.07 14.92
CA ILE A 552 -7.93 -5.94 14.36
C ILE A 552 -9.14 -5.62 15.22
N LYS A 553 -9.82 -6.64 15.75
CA LYS A 553 -10.94 -6.45 16.68
C LYS A 553 -10.51 -5.66 17.92
N THR A 554 -9.44 -6.10 18.58
CA THR A 554 -8.95 -5.47 19.82
C THR A 554 -8.44 -4.05 19.54
N GLN A 555 -7.66 -3.86 18.47
CA GLN A 555 -7.17 -2.55 18.06
C GLN A 555 -8.31 -1.58 17.78
N THR A 556 -9.30 -2.02 17.00
CA THR A 556 -10.41 -1.15 16.57
C THR A 556 -11.30 -0.76 17.74
N ILE A 557 -11.56 -1.69 18.67
CA ILE A 557 -12.31 -1.39 19.90
C ILE A 557 -11.54 -0.37 20.76
N SER A 558 -10.22 -0.55 20.94
CA SER A 558 -9.38 0.42 21.66
C SER A 558 -9.53 1.83 21.08
N LEU A 559 -9.43 1.96 19.76
CA LEU A 559 -9.56 3.23 19.06
C LEU A 559 -10.97 3.85 19.21
N MET A 560 -12.03 3.05 19.15
CA MET A 560 -13.40 3.53 19.40
C MET A 560 -13.57 4.03 20.82
N LEU A 561 -13.10 3.27 21.81
CA LEU A 561 -13.23 3.63 23.22
C LEU A 561 -12.47 4.91 23.54
N ILE A 562 -11.25 5.06 23.00
CA ILE A 562 -10.46 6.28 23.20
C ILE A 562 -11.09 7.48 22.47
N GLN A 563 -11.69 7.29 21.29
CA GLN A 563 -12.38 8.39 20.63
C GLN A 563 -13.68 8.80 21.36
N THR A 564 -14.45 7.84 21.85
CA THR A 564 -15.78 8.10 22.44
C THR A 564 -15.70 8.54 23.89
N ILE A 565 -14.81 7.95 24.69
CA ILE A 565 -14.77 8.19 26.13
C ILE A 565 -13.92 9.43 26.43
N PRO A 566 -12.58 9.41 26.36
CA PRO A 566 -11.77 10.56 26.78
C PRO A 566 -11.81 11.74 25.79
N LEU A 567 -12.22 11.54 24.53
CA LEU A 567 -12.23 12.59 23.50
C LEU A 567 -13.63 13.09 23.10
N PHE A 568 -14.69 12.60 23.74
CA PHE A 568 -16.04 13.12 23.55
C PHE A 568 -16.79 13.16 24.87
N ILE A 569 -17.13 11.99 25.44
CA ILE A 569 -17.95 11.90 26.66
C ILE A 569 -17.29 12.61 27.85
N LEU A 570 -15.98 12.48 28.03
CA LEU A 570 -15.26 13.07 29.16
C LEU A 570 -15.32 14.62 29.17
N PRO A 571 -14.83 15.33 28.13
CA PRO A 571 -14.85 16.80 28.09
C PRO A 571 -16.24 17.39 27.95
N GLU A 572 -17.11 16.77 27.14
CA GLU A 572 -18.39 17.36 26.78
C GLU A 572 -19.51 17.01 27.77
N LEU A 573 -19.41 15.90 28.51
CA LEU A 573 -20.50 15.44 29.39
C LEU A 573 -20.03 15.22 30.83
N VAL A 574 -19.06 14.34 31.05
CA VAL A 574 -18.70 13.87 32.40
C VAL A 574 -18.10 14.99 33.25
N LEU A 575 -17.10 15.71 32.73
CA LEU A 575 -16.47 16.80 33.49
C LEU A 575 -17.43 17.96 33.79
N PRO A 576 -18.25 18.44 32.83
CA PRO A 576 -19.30 19.42 33.12
C PRO A 576 -20.31 18.94 34.16
N ILE A 577 -20.84 17.71 34.04
CA ILE A 577 -21.80 17.13 35.01
C ILE A 577 -21.20 17.13 36.42
N LEU A 578 -19.94 16.67 36.55
CA LEU A 578 -19.24 16.68 37.84
C LEU A 578 -19.11 18.11 38.41
N GLY A 579 -18.79 19.09 37.55
CA GLY A 579 -18.72 20.49 37.93
C GLY A 579 -20.04 21.04 38.46
N TYR A 580 -21.16 20.82 37.76
CA TYR A 580 -22.47 21.31 38.20
C TYR A 580 -23.00 20.63 39.47
N HIS A 581 -22.55 19.40 39.76
CA HIS A 581 -22.82 18.71 41.02
C HIS A 581 -21.86 19.07 42.17
N GLY A 582 -21.00 20.07 41.96
CA GLY A 582 -20.10 20.61 42.98
C GLY A 582 -18.91 19.71 43.31
N PHE A 583 -18.58 18.74 42.46
CA PHE A 583 -17.41 17.87 42.66
C PHE A 583 -16.10 18.67 42.68
N PHE A 584 -16.05 19.82 42.00
CA PHE A 584 -14.89 20.71 41.92
C PHE A 584 -14.99 21.95 42.84
N ASP A 585 -15.91 21.96 43.80
CA ASP A 585 -16.18 23.14 44.64
C ASP A 585 -15.31 23.19 45.91
N SER A 586 -14.84 22.03 46.39
CA SER A 586 -13.98 21.97 47.59
C SER A 586 -13.02 20.79 47.60
N GLY A 587 -12.03 20.84 48.49
CA GLY A 587 -11.08 19.75 48.74
C GLY A 587 -10.05 19.53 47.62
N ALA A 588 -9.52 18.30 47.56
CA ALA A 588 -8.47 17.94 46.61
C ALA A 588 -8.92 18.02 45.15
N SER A 589 -10.20 17.74 44.87
CA SER A 589 -10.77 17.80 43.52
C SER A 589 -10.85 19.24 42.99
N ALA A 590 -11.21 20.21 43.83
CA ALA A 590 -11.17 21.64 43.49
C ALA A 590 -9.76 22.09 43.12
N TRP A 591 -8.76 21.75 43.97
CA TRP A 591 -7.36 22.07 43.70
C TRP A 591 -6.89 21.48 42.37
N ILE A 592 -7.18 20.19 42.11
CA ILE A 592 -6.82 19.54 40.83
C ILE A 592 -7.51 20.25 39.65
N ALA A 593 -8.79 20.60 39.79
CA ALA A 593 -9.54 21.28 38.75
C ALA A 593 -8.99 22.68 38.46
N ASP A 594 -8.58 23.44 39.46
CA ASP A 594 -7.98 24.77 39.27
C ASP A 594 -6.65 24.70 38.50
N GLN A 595 -5.88 23.63 38.71
CA GLN A 595 -4.60 23.43 38.02
C GLN A 595 -4.76 22.94 36.57
N ILE A 596 -5.81 22.17 36.28
CA ILE A 596 -5.99 21.48 34.98
C ILE A 596 -7.08 22.14 34.12
N PHE A 597 -8.10 22.73 34.73
CA PHE A 597 -9.28 23.33 34.09
C PHE A 597 -9.51 24.75 34.64
N PRO A 598 -8.80 25.75 34.09
CA PRO A 598 -8.97 27.15 34.46
C PRO A 598 -10.44 27.61 34.36
N ILE A 599 -10.83 28.50 35.28
CA ILE A 599 -12.18 29.07 35.35
C ILE A 599 -12.34 30.13 34.25
N VAL A 600 -13.48 30.09 33.56
CA VAL A 600 -13.80 30.99 32.43
C VAL A 600 -15.28 31.38 32.45
N GLU A 601 -15.63 32.50 31.81
CA GLU A 601 -17.01 33.00 31.76
C GLU A 601 -17.88 32.35 30.67
N TYR A 602 -17.29 31.52 29.80
CA TYR A 602 -17.98 30.89 28.68
C TYR A 602 -18.20 29.38 28.88
N GLY A 603 -19.16 28.81 28.15
CA GLY A 603 -19.43 27.37 28.17
C GLY A 603 -19.92 26.88 29.54
N HIS A 604 -19.16 25.96 30.15
CA HIS A 604 -19.51 25.33 31.43
C HIS A 604 -18.78 25.94 32.65
N GLY A 605 -18.24 27.14 32.54
CA GLY A 605 -17.53 27.82 33.63
C GLY A 605 -16.06 27.39 33.81
N ARG A 606 -15.62 26.30 33.16
CA ARG A 606 -14.22 25.83 33.15
C ARG A 606 -13.84 25.26 31.78
N GLU A 607 -12.55 25.30 31.44
CA GLU A 607 -12.01 24.81 30.17
C GLU A 607 -11.85 23.27 30.10
N TYR A 608 -12.94 22.52 30.27
CA TYR A 608 -12.91 21.03 30.30
C TYR A 608 -12.37 20.38 29.02
N TRP A 609 -12.45 21.07 27.89
CA TRP A 609 -11.88 20.64 26.60
C TRP A 609 -10.36 20.42 26.66
N ARG A 610 -9.64 21.03 27.62
CA ARG A 610 -8.20 20.79 27.81
C ARG A 610 -7.87 19.33 28.11
N SER A 611 -8.84 18.55 28.59
CA SER A 611 -8.72 17.11 28.80
C SER A 611 -8.38 16.32 27.53
N TYR A 612 -8.59 16.88 26.33
CA TYR A 612 -8.06 16.32 25.08
C TYR A 612 -6.55 16.06 25.16
N GLY A 613 -5.79 16.87 25.91
CA GLY A 613 -4.36 16.70 26.14
C GLY A 613 -3.96 15.40 26.82
N PHE A 614 -4.85 14.73 27.57
CA PHE A 614 -4.55 13.42 28.16
C PHE A 614 -4.30 12.35 27.12
N ILE A 615 -4.91 12.48 25.94
CA ILE A 615 -4.73 11.56 24.82
C ILE A 615 -3.85 12.17 23.75
N LEU A 616 -4.04 13.45 23.42
CA LEU A 616 -3.32 14.15 22.36
C LEU A 616 -2.06 14.82 22.94
N ALA A 617 -0.93 14.13 22.83
CA ALA A 617 0.33 14.63 23.35
C ALA A 617 0.92 15.79 22.51
N TRP A 618 1.76 16.61 23.14
CA TRP A 618 2.57 17.61 22.42
C TRP A 618 3.56 16.90 21.47
N PRO A 619 3.83 17.41 20.25
CA PRO A 619 3.38 18.68 19.67
C PRO A 619 2.08 18.58 18.85
N LEU A 620 1.28 17.51 18.98
CA LEU A 620 0.02 17.40 18.24
C LEU A 620 -1.05 18.35 18.82
N PHE A 621 -1.12 18.46 20.14
CA PHE A 621 -2.03 19.38 20.82
C PHE A 621 -1.23 20.47 21.54
N VAL A 622 -1.09 21.63 20.88
CA VAL A 622 -0.27 22.74 21.38
C VAL A 622 -1.01 23.65 22.35
N TYR A 623 -2.34 23.60 22.40
CA TYR A 623 -3.19 24.52 23.16
C TYR A 623 -3.00 24.47 24.70
N ASN A 624 -2.46 23.36 25.22
CA ASN A 624 -2.09 23.24 26.64
C ASN A 624 -0.68 23.77 26.95
N TRP A 625 0.10 24.09 25.91
CA TRP A 625 1.46 24.63 26.02
C TRP A 625 1.53 26.10 25.60
N PHE A 626 0.70 26.50 24.64
CA PHE A 626 0.69 27.83 24.03
C PHE A 626 -0.38 28.71 24.68
N THR A 627 -0.32 28.80 26.01
CA THR A 627 -1.24 29.58 26.85
C THR A 627 -0.64 30.93 27.21
N ASN A 628 -1.49 31.93 27.47
CA ASN A 628 -1.06 33.28 27.86
C ASN A 628 -0.19 33.25 29.14
N GLU A 629 -0.58 32.43 30.11
CA GLU A 629 0.20 32.15 31.32
C GLU A 629 0.58 30.66 31.36
N PRO A 630 1.74 30.29 31.95
CA PRO A 630 2.17 28.91 32.00
C PRO A 630 1.24 28.07 32.89
N LEU A 631 0.51 27.13 32.28
CA LEU A 631 -0.25 26.12 33.02
C LEU A 631 0.70 25.00 33.48
N TYR A 632 1.34 25.18 34.63
CA TYR A 632 2.41 24.29 35.12
C TYR A 632 2.00 22.81 35.18
N ALA A 633 0.77 22.50 35.59
CA ALA A 633 0.27 21.12 35.61
C ALA A 633 0.24 20.51 34.21
N TRP A 634 -0.22 21.25 33.19
CA TRP A 634 -0.23 20.79 31.81
C TRP A 634 1.16 20.70 31.19
N LEU A 635 2.08 21.60 31.54
CA LEU A 635 3.48 21.51 31.13
C LEU A 635 4.13 20.23 31.68
N LEU A 636 3.88 19.91 32.96
CA LEU A 636 4.38 18.69 33.58
C LEU A 636 3.75 17.44 32.95
N ILE A 637 2.42 17.40 32.83
CA ILE A 637 1.69 16.26 32.23
C ILE A 637 2.16 16.05 30.79
N GLY A 638 2.20 17.11 29.98
CA GLY A 638 2.64 17.06 28.58
C GLY A 638 4.09 16.62 28.46
N PHE A 639 4.98 17.10 29.32
CA PHE A 639 6.38 16.70 29.32
C PHE A 639 6.53 15.21 29.65
N LEU A 640 5.91 14.75 30.74
CA LEU A 640 5.94 13.33 31.13
C LEU A 640 5.34 12.44 30.03
N GLN A 641 4.21 12.85 29.46
CA GLN A 641 3.54 12.12 28.40
C GLN A 641 4.45 12.00 27.16
N THR A 642 4.98 13.11 26.65
CA THR A 642 5.75 13.15 25.40
C THR A 642 7.17 12.61 25.53
N PHE A 643 7.86 12.89 26.63
CA PHE A 643 9.30 12.58 26.78
C PHE A 643 9.58 11.37 27.68
N VAL A 644 8.60 10.87 28.43
CA VAL A 644 8.78 9.69 29.30
C VAL A 644 7.86 8.54 28.88
N ILE A 645 6.53 8.73 28.97
CA ILE A 645 5.54 7.67 28.77
C ILE A 645 5.55 7.17 27.32
N ILE A 646 5.42 8.07 26.34
CA ILE A 646 5.41 7.71 24.92
C ILE A 646 6.71 7.03 24.48
N PRO A 647 7.92 7.55 24.81
CA PRO A 647 9.17 6.88 24.45
C PRO A 647 9.31 5.49 25.07
N LEU A 648 8.91 5.29 26.33
CA LEU A 648 8.92 3.97 26.97
C LEU A 648 7.95 3.00 26.28
N LEU A 649 6.74 3.47 25.96
CA LEU A 649 5.74 2.70 25.22
C LEU A 649 6.28 2.28 23.84
N ILE A 650 6.90 3.21 23.12
CA ILE A 650 7.46 2.99 21.78
C ILE A 650 8.68 2.08 21.84
N TYR A 651 9.56 2.25 22.82
CA TYR A 651 10.71 1.38 23.04
C TYR A 651 10.26 -0.08 23.12
N ARG A 652 9.17 -0.35 23.84
CA ARG A 652 8.70 -1.72 24.12
C ARG A 652 7.74 -2.30 23.08
N PHE A 653 6.91 -1.49 22.43
CA PHE A 653 5.82 -1.95 21.57
C PHE A 653 5.80 -1.32 20.17
N GLY A 654 6.75 -0.45 19.87
CA GLY A 654 6.85 0.29 18.62
C GLY A 654 5.93 1.51 18.56
N LYS A 655 6.17 2.40 17.58
CA LYS A 655 5.38 3.61 17.31
C LYS A 655 3.87 3.33 17.20
N GLY A 656 3.52 2.16 16.68
CA GLY A 656 2.13 1.73 16.53
C GLY A 656 1.34 1.66 17.84
N ALA A 657 1.99 1.49 18.99
CA ALA A 657 1.30 1.48 20.28
C ALA A 657 0.55 2.78 20.58
N TYR A 658 1.02 3.91 20.06
CA TYR A 658 0.28 5.17 20.13
C TYR A 658 -0.50 5.43 18.82
N CYS A 659 0.18 5.53 17.68
CA CYS A 659 -0.44 5.92 16.40
C CYS A 659 -1.46 4.93 15.82
N GLY A 660 -1.46 3.69 16.31
CA GLY A 660 -2.34 2.61 15.86
C GLY A 660 -3.34 2.13 16.91
N TRP A 661 -3.19 2.50 18.18
CA TRP A 661 -4.05 1.99 19.26
C TRP A 661 -4.65 3.07 20.17
N ILE A 662 -4.06 4.28 20.19
CA ILE A 662 -4.45 5.38 21.08
C ILE A 662 -4.90 6.62 20.30
N CYS A 663 -4.09 7.07 19.35
CA CYS A 663 -4.31 8.34 18.65
C CYS A 663 -5.65 8.40 17.88
N SER A 664 -6.42 9.48 18.07
CA SER A 664 -7.69 9.72 17.34
C SER A 664 -7.50 9.84 15.82
N CYS A 665 -6.49 10.58 15.36
CA CYS A 665 -6.16 10.63 13.93
C CYS A 665 -5.86 9.23 13.38
N GLY A 666 -5.24 8.37 14.21
CA GLY A 666 -5.04 6.96 13.92
C GLY A 666 -6.35 6.17 13.85
N ALA A 667 -7.33 6.49 14.70
CA ALA A 667 -8.65 5.88 14.70
C ALA A 667 -9.37 6.10 13.37
N LEU A 668 -9.45 7.34 12.91
CA LEU A 668 -10.08 7.66 11.62
C LEU A 668 -9.30 7.03 10.45
N ALA A 669 -7.97 7.10 10.50
CA ALA A 669 -7.09 6.51 9.48
C ALA A 669 -7.26 4.99 9.34
N GLU A 670 -7.40 4.27 10.46
CA GLU A 670 -7.57 2.82 10.45
C GLU A 670 -8.99 2.38 10.12
N THR A 671 -10.00 3.20 10.42
CA THR A 671 -11.42 2.90 10.20
C THR A 671 -11.87 3.37 8.81
N LEU A 672 -12.16 4.66 8.66
CA LEU A 672 -12.59 5.27 7.39
C LEU A 672 -11.55 5.05 6.28
N GLY A 673 -10.26 5.21 6.62
CA GLY A 673 -9.15 5.04 5.70
C GLY A 673 -8.83 3.59 5.30
N ASP A 674 -9.45 2.57 5.92
CA ASP A 674 -9.16 1.15 5.66
C ASP A 674 -9.35 0.73 4.20
N MET A 675 -10.29 1.38 3.51
CA MET A 675 -10.61 1.03 2.12
C MET A 675 -9.59 1.59 1.13
N GLN A 676 -8.83 2.62 1.53
CA GLN A 676 -7.96 3.39 0.66
C GLN A 676 -6.47 3.04 0.83
N ARG A 677 -6.13 1.93 1.52
CA ARG A 677 -4.73 1.56 1.85
C ARG A 677 -3.83 1.51 0.60
N HIS A 678 -4.36 0.95 -0.48
CA HIS A 678 -3.66 0.71 -1.76
C HIS A 678 -3.33 1.98 -2.54
N LYS A 679 -3.88 3.14 -2.15
CA LYS A 679 -3.61 4.43 -2.79
C LYS A 679 -2.42 5.17 -2.19
N MET A 680 -1.77 4.62 -1.16
CA MET A 680 -0.58 5.26 -0.57
C MET A 680 0.52 5.35 -1.63
N PRO A 681 1.10 6.52 -1.89
CA PRO A 681 2.25 6.63 -2.78
C PRO A 681 3.49 5.94 -2.21
N HIS A 682 4.23 5.26 -3.10
CA HIS A 682 5.44 4.50 -2.78
C HIS A 682 6.61 4.99 -3.64
N GLY A 683 7.84 4.67 -3.19
CA GLY A 683 9.06 4.92 -3.93
C GLY A 683 9.98 5.99 -3.34
N PRO A 684 11.17 6.20 -3.92
CA PRO A 684 12.23 6.99 -3.29
C PRO A 684 11.89 8.47 -3.12
N LYS A 685 11.14 9.05 -4.08
CA LYS A 685 10.69 10.46 -4.01
C LYS A 685 9.79 10.69 -2.80
N TRP A 686 8.82 9.79 -2.58
CA TRP A 686 7.90 9.85 -1.45
C TRP A 686 8.61 9.55 -0.12
N ASN A 687 9.61 8.66 -0.12
CA ASN A 687 10.41 8.43 1.07
C ASN A 687 11.18 9.71 1.52
N ARG A 688 11.64 10.53 0.57
CA ARG A 688 12.26 11.83 0.91
C ARG A 688 11.24 12.84 1.47
N LEU A 689 9.99 12.81 0.99
CA LEU A 689 8.92 13.69 1.48
C LEU A 689 8.53 13.39 2.94
N ASN A 690 8.89 12.24 3.50
CA ASN A 690 8.71 11.95 4.92
C ASN A 690 9.44 12.97 5.84
N MET A 691 10.41 13.73 5.30
CA MET A 691 11.08 14.83 6.00
C MET A 691 10.20 16.06 6.25
N VAL A 692 9.06 16.20 5.56
CA VAL A 692 8.14 17.33 5.79
C VAL A 692 7.67 17.38 7.25
N GLY A 693 7.40 16.22 7.86
CA GLY A 693 7.00 16.15 9.27
C GLY A 693 8.12 16.59 10.21
N GLN A 694 9.39 16.33 9.87
CA GLN A 694 10.53 16.80 10.65
C GLN A 694 10.67 18.34 10.59
N PHE A 695 10.37 18.93 9.43
CA PHE A 695 10.36 20.37 9.27
C PHE A 695 9.23 21.02 10.10
N ILE A 696 8.02 20.45 10.09
CA ILE A 696 6.90 20.92 10.93
C ILE A 696 7.22 20.77 12.42
N LEU A 697 7.86 19.65 12.82
CA LEU A 697 8.34 19.48 14.19
C LEU A 697 9.36 20.55 14.60
N TRP A 698 10.27 20.91 13.70
CA TRP A 698 11.23 21.99 13.96
C TRP A 698 10.54 23.35 14.14
N ILE A 699 9.51 23.65 13.34
CA ILE A 699 8.67 24.85 13.52
C ILE A 699 7.97 24.81 14.90
N ALA A 700 7.40 23.68 15.29
CA ALA A 700 6.73 23.55 16.59
C ALA A 700 7.70 23.75 17.77
N LEU A 701 8.93 23.23 17.66
CA LEU A 701 10.01 23.45 18.64
C LEU A 701 10.44 24.92 18.69
N PHE A 702 10.57 25.56 17.53
CA PHE A 702 10.90 26.97 17.43
C PHE A 702 9.81 27.85 18.06
N MET A 703 8.53 27.58 17.77
CA MET A 703 7.42 28.28 18.41
C MET A 703 7.37 28.05 19.91
N LEU A 704 7.69 26.84 20.39
CA LEU A 704 7.80 26.56 21.82
C LEU A 704 8.90 27.40 22.48
N LEU A 705 10.08 27.51 21.85
CA LEU A 705 11.16 28.36 22.34
C LEU A 705 10.72 29.83 22.44
N LEU A 706 10.08 30.35 21.40
CA LEU A 706 9.56 31.73 21.40
C LEU A 706 8.49 31.93 22.46
N ARG A 707 7.60 30.95 22.70
CA ARG A 707 6.61 31.01 23.77
C ARG A 707 7.28 31.10 25.14
N ILE A 708 8.28 30.26 25.40
CA ILE A 708 9.02 30.26 26.67
C ILE A 708 9.68 31.61 26.90
N ILE A 709 10.34 32.18 25.89
CA ILE A 709 10.94 33.51 25.97
C ILE A 709 9.87 34.58 26.18
N GLY A 710 8.72 34.46 25.50
CA GLY A 710 7.58 35.36 25.64
C GLY A 710 6.94 35.33 27.03
N TRP A 711 6.96 34.22 27.76
CA TRP A 711 6.55 34.19 29.17
C TRP A 711 7.52 34.95 30.08
N ILE A 712 8.83 34.88 29.78
CA ILE A 712 9.87 35.59 30.54
C ILE A 712 9.83 37.09 30.24
N PHE A 713 9.54 37.46 28.99
CA PHE A 713 9.50 38.85 28.52
C PHE A 713 8.20 39.16 27.74
N PRO A 714 7.06 39.38 28.44
CA PRO A 714 5.74 39.51 27.81
C PRO A 714 5.59 40.70 26.85
N SER A 715 6.26 41.82 27.12
CA SER A 715 6.24 43.04 26.30
C SER A 715 7.36 43.11 25.24
N SER A 716 8.06 42.00 25.02
CA SER A 716 9.12 41.94 24.02
C SER A 716 8.59 41.66 22.62
N PHE A 717 9.35 42.08 21.60
CA PHE A 717 9.14 41.69 20.20
C PHE A 717 8.97 40.17 20.03
N ILE A 718 9.64 39.36 20.84
CA ILE A 718 9.57 37.89 20.77
C ILE A 718 8.20 37.37 21.23
N GLY A 719 7.62 37.98 22.27
CA GLY A 719 6.26 37.70 22.72
C GLY A 719 5.24 38.01 21.62
N ASP A 720 5.33 39.20 21.03
CA ASP A 720 4.45 39.61 19.93
C ASP A 720 4.65 38.74 18.68
N LEU A 721 5.89 38.42 18.31
CA LEU A 721 6.19 37.52 17.19
C LEU A 721 5.53 36.15 17.37
N PHE A 722 5.55 35.59 18.57
CA PHE A 722 4.84 34.35 18.88
C PHE A 722 3.33 34.52 18.68
N TYR A 723 2.71 35.58 19.21
CA TYR A 723 1.27 35.80 19.09
C TYR A 723 0.83 35.98 17.62
N VAL A 724 1.61 36.70 16.81
CA VAL A 724 1.37 36.83 15.36
C VAL A 724 1.46 35.48 14.68
N MET A 725 2.52 34.70 14.94
CA MET A 725 2.67 33.37 14.33
C MET A 725 1.61 32.37 14.77
N PHE A 726 1.10 32.47 16.01
CA PHE A 726 0.12 31.54 16.53
C PHE A 726 -1.31 31.90 16.08
N THR A 727 -1.72 33.16 16.24
CA THR A 727 -3.12 33.61 16.06
C THR A 727 -3.35 34.44 14.80
N GLY A 728 -2.29 34.95 14.17
CA GLY A 728 -2.36 35.90 13.05
C GLY A 728 -2.77 37.32 13.45
N LYS A 729 -3.01 37.61 14.74
CA LYS A 729 -3.35 38.96 15.20
C LYS A 729 -2.07 39.78 15.36
N VAL A 730 -1.99 40.90 14.64
CA VAL A 730 -0.79 41.74 14.66
C VAL A 730 -0.92 42.86 15.69
N HIS A 731 -0.06 42.82 16.71
CA HIS A 731 0.18 43.92 17.63
C HIS A 731 1.54 44.54 17.27
N TYR A 732 1.53 45.70 16.58
CA TYR A 732 2.75 46.32 16.03
C TYR A 732 3.55 47.14 17.04
N GLU A 733 3.12 47.22 18.30
CA GLU A 733 3.66 48.13 19.31
C GLU A 733 5.15 47.90 19.58
N SER A 734 5.63 46.65 19.53
CA SER A 734 7.03 46.29 19.78
C SER A 734 7.86 45.92 18.53
N TRP A 735 7.29 46.05 17.32
CA TRP A 735 7.92 45.56 16.08
C TRP A 735 8.92 46.55 15.45
N PRO A 736 10.16 46.12 15.13
CA PRO A 736 11.08 46.92 14.32
C PRO A 736 10.48 47.24 12.94
N PHE A 737 10.61 48.49 12.49
CA PHE A 737 9.98 48.99 11.25
C PHE A 737 10.29 48.10 10.02
N PHE A 738 11.53 47.64 9.88
CA PHE A 738 11.97 46.81 8.74
C PHE A 738 11.40 45.39 8.74
N LEU A 739 10.85 44.90 9.87
CA LEU A 739 10.24 43.56 9.97
C LEU A 739 8.71 43.59 9.82
N LYS A 740 8.08 44.77 9.83
CA LYS A 740 6.61 44.89 9.68
C LYS A 740 6.04 44.20 8.42
N PRO A 741 6.70 44.21 7.24
CA PRO A 741 6.22 43.46 6.07
C PRO A 741 6.16 41.94 6.30
N ILE A 742 7.05 41.39 7.12
CA ILE A 742 7.05 39.96 7.47
C ILE A 742 5.85 39.63 8.36
N GLY A 743 5.45 40.54 9.26
CA GLY A 743 4.25 40.41 10.09
C GLY A 743 2.97 40.24 9.27
N LEU A 744 2.84 40.98 8.16
CA LEU A 744 1.72 40.86 7.23
C LEU A 744 1.68 39.49 6.52
N LEU A 745 2.85 38.94 6.15
CA LEU A 745 2.94 37.60 5.57
C LEU A 745 2.54 36.53 6.62
N LEU A 746 3.01 36.66 7.85
CA LEU A 746 2.73 35.73 8.95
C LEU A 746 1.26 35.77 9.40
N GLN A 747 0.58 36.91 9.23
CA GLN A 747 -0.86 37.01 9.44
C GLN A 747 -1.64 36.05 8.54
N VAL A 748 -1.19 35.86 7.29
CA VAL A 748 -1.77 34.91 6.34
C VAL A 748 -1.37 33.47 6.66
N PHE A 749 -0.13 33.22 7.07
CA PHE A 749 0.41 31.88 7.35
C PHE A 749 0.56 31.57 8.85
N ASN A 750 -0.43 31.95 9.67
CA ASN A 750 -0.43 31.66 11.10
C ASN A 750 -0.72 30.17 11.39
N TYR A 751 -0.36 29.71 12.59
CA TYR A 751 -0.50 28.32 13.02
C TYR A 751 -1.96 27.83 12.97
N GLN A 752 -2.89 28.58 13.55
CA GLN A 752 -4.31 28.19 13.58
C GLN A 752 -4.89 27.96 12.18
N TRP A 753 -4.49 28.80 11.21
CA TRP A 753 -4.97 28.67 9.84
C TRP A 753 -4.19 27.61 9.04
N PHE A 754 -2.87 27.67 9.06
CA PHE A 754 -2.03 26.82 8.23
C PHE A 754 -1.95 25.38 8.78
N VAL A 755 -1.80 25.20 10.08
CA VAL A 755 -1.63 23.88 10.71
C VAL A 755 -2.97 23.24 11.03
N ASP A 756 -3.86 23.92 11.74
CA ASP A 756 -5.09 23.28 12.23
C ASP A 756 -6.16 23.15 11.14
N LEU A 757 -6.38 24.20 10.33
CA LEU A 757 -7.38 24.16 9.27
C LEU A 757 -6.83 23.56 7.97
N LEU A 758 -5.77 24.11 7.38
CA LEU A 758 -5.30 23.67 6.07
C LEU A 758 -4.62 22.29 6.14
N LEU A 759 -3.62 22.12 7.00
CA LEU A 759 -2.81 20.90 7.04
C LEU A 759 -3.52 19.73 7.75
N ALA A 760 -4.06 19.93 8.96
CA ALA A 760 -4.73 18.88 9.71
C ALA A 760 -6.19 18.65 9.24
N GLY A 761 -6.91 19.73 8.91
CA GLY A 761 -8.28 19.69 8.40
C GLY A 761 -8.39 19.32 6.92
N VAL A 762 -8.19 20.28 6.03
CA VAL A 762 -8.47 20.17 4.58
C VAL A 762 -7.56 19.14 3.90
N LEU A 763 -6.24 19.28 4.06
CA LEU A 763 -5.26 18.37 3.47
C LEU A 763 -5.20 17.05 4.25
N GLY A 764 -5.35 17.10 5.57
CA GLY A 764 -5.32 15.92 6.42
C GLY A 764 -6.48 14.98 6.09
N TYR A 765 -7.72 15.45 6.20
CA TYR A 765 -8.92 14.63 5.98
C TYR A 765 -9.33 14.53 4.52
N GLY A 766 -9.25 15.61 3.75
CA GLY A 766 -9.66 15.62 2.34
C GLY A 766 -8.85 14.66 1.48
N LEU A 767 -7.55 14.52 1.78
CA LEU A 767 -6.67 13.63 1.02
C LEU A 767 -6.85 12.14 1.35
N TYR A 768 -7.61 11.74 2.38
CA TYR A 768 -7.80 10.32 2.73
C TYR A 768 -8.48 9.51 1.63
N PHE A 769 -9.40 10.12 0.89
CA PHE A 769 -10.11 9.46 -0.21
C PHE A 769 -9.27 9.35 -1.48
N MET A 770 -8.35 10.30 -1.63
CA MET A 770 -7.50 10.44 -2.81
C MET A 770 -6.24 9.58 -2.70
N TYR A 771 -5.67 9.58 -1.51
CA TYR A 771 -4.52 8.82 -1.14
C TYR A 771 -4.94 7.78 -0.10
N SER A 772 -4.05 7.43 0.81
CA SER A 772 -4.30 6.53 1.91
C SER A 772 -4.74 7.31 3.15
N GLY A 773 -5.50 6.68 4.04
CA GLY A 773 -5.94 7.26 5.31
C GLY A 773 -4.82 7.71 6.26
N ARG A 774 -3.54 7.56 5.92
CA ARG A 774 -2.41 7.98 6.75
C ARG A 774 -1.52 9.05 6.11
N MET A 775 -2.00 9.79 5.11
CA MET A 775 -1.24 10.92 4.52
C MET A 775 -0.76 11.91 5.58
N TRP A 776 -1.67 12.40 6.43
CA TRP A 776 -1.34 13.29 7.56
C TRP A 776 -0.28 12.67 8.48
N CYS A 777 -0.56 11.46 8.97
CA CYS A 777 0.30 10.76 9.93
C CYS A 777 1.70 10.45 9.40
N ARG A 778 1.85 10.29 8.08
CA ARG A 778 3.12 9.98 7.42
C ARG A 778 3.93 11.24 7.15
N PHE A 779 3.30 12.24 6.52
CA PHE A 779 4.02 13.37 5.95
C PHE A 779 4.03 14.62 6.81
N ALA A 780 3.03 14.86 7.65
CA ALA A 780 2.85 16.18 8.26
C ALA A 780 2.62 16.19 9.77
N CYS A 781 2.23 15.06 10.38
CA CYS A 781 2.02 14.99 11.82
C CYS A 781 3.33 15.19 12.61
N PRO A 782 3.45 16.27 13.42
CA PRO A 782 4.71 16.59 14.12
C PRO A 782 5.00 15.60 15.25
N LEU A 783 3.97 15.07 15.91
CA LEU A 783 4.13 14.02 16.90
C LEU A 783 4.62 12.71 16.27
N ALA A 784 4.12 12.35 15.09
CA ALA A 784 4.62 11.19 14.36
C ALA A 784 6.09 11.35 13.94
N ALA A 785 6.50 12.56 13.55
CA ALA A 785 7.88 12.90 13.23
C ALA A 785 8.80 12.76 14.45
N LEU A 786 8.37 13.24 15.62
CA LEU A 786 9.10 13.05 16.87
C LEU A 786 9.24 11.56 17.21
N MET A 787 8.16 10.79 17.04
CA MET A 787 8.16 9.35 17.25
C MET A 787 9.03 8.57 16.24
N HIS A 788 9.34 9.10 15.05
CA HIS A 788 10.31 8.45 14.16
C HIS A 788 11.68 8.34 14.82
N ILE A 789 12.07 9.32 15.63
CA ILE A 789 13.32 9.31 16.39
C ILE A 789 13.26 8.23 17.46
N TYR A 790 12.19 8.18 18.27
CA TYR A 790 12.01 7.15 19.30
C TYR A 790 11.97 5.73 18.71
N ALA A 791 11.30 5.56 17.57
CA ALA A 791 11.14 4.28 16.90
C ALA A 791 12.47 3.69 16.42
N ARG A 792 13.53 4.48 16.22
CA ARG A 792 14.88 3.96 15.91
C ARG A 792 15.43 3.08 17.04
N PHE A 793 14.95 3.26 18.26
CA PHE A 793 15.43 2.56 19.44
C PHE A 793 14.49 1.45 19.93
N THR A 794 13.38 1.21 19.23
CA THR A 794 12.40 0.19 19.61
C THR A 794 12.92 -1.24 19.49
N GLN A 795 12.43 -2.13 20.38
CA GLN A 795 12.60 -3.57 20.29
C GLN A 795 11.59 -4.22 19.34
N PHE A 796 10.50 -3.53 19.00
CA PHE A 796 9.44 -4.07 18.14
C PHE A 796 9.92 -4.24 16.69
N ARG A 797 9.59 -5.38 16.06
CA ARG A 797 9.84 -5.67 14.66
C ARG A 797 8.71 -6.46 14.03
N ILE A 798 8.59 -6.36 12.70
CA ILE A 798 7.87 -7.38 11.91
C ILE A 798 8.91 -8.41 11.49
N LEU A 799 8.78 -9.61 12.04
CA LEU A 799 9.62 -10.75 11.71
C LEU A 799 9.12 -11.38 10.41
N SER A 800 10.04 -11.89 9.60
CA SER A 800 9.74 -12.53 8.33
C SER A 800 10.30 -13.95 8.31
N ASP A 801 9.48 -14.90 7.87
CA ASP A 801 9.91 -16.26 7.54
C ASP A 801 10.22 -16.33 6.04
N LYS A 802 11.50 -16.22 5.71
CA LYS A 802 11.98 -16.16 4.32
C LYS A 802 11.49 -17.34 3.48
N LYS A 803 11.41 -18.54 4.06
CA LYS A 803 11.05 -19.78 3.34
C LYS A 803 9.61 -19.74 2.79
N LYS A 804 8.72 -18.98 3.44
CA LYS A 804 7.32 -18.82 3.03
C LYS A 804 7.10 -17.69 2.00
N CYS A 805 8.13 -16.90 1.68
CA CYS A 805 7.95 -15.67 0.90
C CYS A 805 7.99 -15.90 -0.62
N ILE A 806 6.85 -15.68 -1.28
CA ILE A 806 6.68 -15.80 -2.74
C ILE A 806 6.85 -14.47 -3.50
N SER A 807 7.36 -13.42 -2.85
CA SER A 807 7.59 -12.08 -3.45
C SER A 807 6.36 -11.51 -4.19
N CYS A 808 5.14 -11.73 -3.67
CA CYS A 808 3.89 -11.35 -4.33
C CYS A 808 3.57 -9.84 -4.29
N ASN A 809 4.32 -9.05 -3.52
CA ASN A 809 4.16 -7.59 -3.34
C ASN A 809 2.86 -7.12 -2.64
N VAL A 810 1.99 -8.04 -2.23
CA VAL A 810 0.72 -7.72 -1.52
C VAL A 810 0.97 -6.97 -0.20
N CYS A 811 2.01 -7.35 0.55
CA CYS A 811 2.32 -6.71 1.83
C CYS A 811 2.74 -5.25 1.68
N THR A 812 3.53 -4.91 0.65
CA THR A 812 3.92 -3.54 0.32
C THR A 812 2.72 -2.75 -0.20
N SER A 813 1.90 -3.31 -1.10
CA SER A 813 0.77 -2.58 -1.70
C SER A 813 -0.28 -2.12 -0.68
N VAL A 814 -0.48 -2.85 0.41
CA VAL A 814 -1.42 -2.49 1.48
C VAL A 814 -0.79 -1.63 2.60
N CYS A 815 0.49 -1.28 2.48
CA CYS A 815 1.21 -0.52 3.50
C CYS A 815 0.78 0.95 3.50
N HIS A 816 0.07 1.37 4.55
CA HIS A 816 -0.33 2.77 4.72
C HIS A 816 0.82 3.75 4.91
N GLN A 817 2.02 3.27 5.18
CA GLN A 817 3.20 4.11 5.39
C GLN A 817 4.11 4.07 4.15
N GLY A 818 3.71 3.40 3.08
CA GLY A 818 4.49 3.34 1.84
C GLY A 818 5.80 2.55 1.96
N ILE A 819 5.90 1.68 2.96
CA ILE A 819 7.12 0.91 3.28
C ILE A 819 7.20 -0.31 2.38
N ASP A 820 8.38 -0.57 1.82
CA ASP A 820 8.65 -1.74 0.98
C ASP A 820 8.86 -3.02 1.81
N ILE A 821 7.76 -3.54 2.35
CA ILE A 821 7.73 -4.68 3.26
C ILE A 821 8.22 -5.97 2.57
N MET A 822 7.90 -6.13 1.28
CA MET A 822 8.33 -7.29 0.49
C MET A 822 9.86 -7.41 0.45
N ASN A 823 10.59 -6.29 0.38
CA ASN A 823 12.05 -6.26 0.34
C ASN A 823 12.69 -6.67 1.68
N PHE A 824 12.02 -6.43 2.80
CA PHE A 824 12.45 -7.00 4.08
C PHE A 824 12.13 -8.50 4.12
N ALA A 825 10.94 -8.88 3.67
CA ALA A 825 10.44 -10.25 3.74
C ALA A 825 11.23 -11.23 2.86
N ASN A 826 11.57 -10.83 1.63
CA ASN A 826 12.33 -11.69 0.71
C ASN A 826 13.80 -11.87 1.17
N LYS A 827 14.36 -10.90 1.89
CA LYS A 827 15.69 -10.99 2.51
C LYS A 827 15.70 -11.71 3.86
N GLY A 828 14.53 -12.03 4.43
CA GLY A 828 14.44 -12.58 5.79
C GLY A 828 14.87 -11.59 6.88
N LEU A 829 14.87 -10.30 6.57
CA LEU A 829 15.28 -9.26 7.52
C LEU A 829 14.08 -8.83 8.37
N PRO A 830 14.28 -8.55 9.67
CA PRO A 830 13.26 -7.91 10.48
C PRO A 830 13.01 -6.49 9.95
N MET A 831 11.74 -6.13 9.81
CA MET A 831 11.36 -4.79 9.35
C MET A 831 11.63 -3.76 10.45
N GLU A 832 12.50 -2.80 10.14
CA GLU A 832 13.05 -1.81 11.09
C GLU A 832 12.65 -0.36 10.79
N ASP A 833 11.81 -0.15 9.78
CA ASP A 833 11.44 1.19 9.31
C ASP A 833 10.64 1.94 10.39
N PRO A 834 11.09 3.14 10.83
CA PRO A 834 10.47 3.90 11.91
C PRO A 834 9.07 4.43 11.58
N GLU A 835 8.66 4.43 10.31
CA GLU A 835 7.31 4.85 9.92
C GLU A 835 6.25 3.83 10.32
N CYS A 836 6.64 2.58 10.61
CA CYS A 836 5.72 1.51 10.98
C CYS A 836 4.76 1.88 12.11
N VAL A 837 3.46 1.83 11.84
CA VAL A 837 2.38 2.09 12.82
C VAL A 837 1.71 0.83 13.33
N ARG A 838 2.26 -0.36 13.05
CA ARG A 838 1.73 -1.65 13.53
C ARG A 838 0.22 -1.82 13.27
N CYS A 839 -0.24 -1.47 12.06
CA CYS A 839 -1.66 -1.56 11.68
C CYS A 839 -2.14 -2.98 11.32
N SER A 840 -1.24 -3.95 11.24
CA SER A 840 -1.45 -5.35 10.81
C SER A 840 -1.81 -5.58 9.35
N ALA A 841 -2.05 -4.54 8.53
CA ALA A 841 -2.48 -4.72 7.14
C ALA A 841 -1.54 -5.63 6.31
N CYS A 842 -0.23 -5.50 6.47
CA CYS A 842 0.75 -6.33 5.77
C CYS A 842 0.77 -7.79 6.25
N VAL A 843 0.64 -8.00 7.56
CA VAL A 843 0.59 -9.33 8.19
C VAL A 843 -0.71 -10.04 7.80
N GLN A 844 -1.83 -9.34 7.90
CA GLN A 844 -3.17 -9.85 7.62
C GLN A 844 -3.35 -10.23 6.15
N SER A 845 -2.84 -9.42 5.23
CA SER A 845 -3.00 -9.64 3.78
C SER A 845 -1.94 -10.59 3.19
N CYS A 846 -0.98 -11.07 3.98
CA CYS A 846 0.03 -12.01 3.49
C CYS A 846 -0.62 -13.38 3.24
N PRO A 847 -0.69 -13.86 1.98
CA PRO A 847 -1.36 -15.11 1.68
C PRO A 847 -0.67 -16.31 2.31
N THR A 848 0.66 -16.31 2.40
CA THR A 848 1.48 -17.42 2.90
C THR A 848 1.88 -17.32 4.37
N GLY A 849 1.40 -16.31 5.11
CA GLY A 849 1.69 -16.17 6.55
C GLY A 849 3.16 -15.84 6.90
N VAL A 850 3.93 -15.24 5.98
CA VAL A 850 5.36 -14.91 6.16
C VAL A 850 5.64 -13.98 7.34
N LEU A 851 4.74 -13.02 7.58
CA LEU A 851 4.99 -11.89 8.46
C LEU A 851 4.36 -12.11 9.83
N THR A 852 5.09 -11.79 10.90
CA THR A 852 4.59 -11.88 12.27
C THR A 852 5.10 -10.71 13.11
N PHE A 853 4.28 -10.20 14.03
CA PHE A 853 4.74 -9.21 14.99
C PHE A 853 5.57 -9.84 16.12
N GLY A 854 6.68 -9.20 16.48
CA GLY A 854 7.53 -9.69 17.54
C GLY A 854 8.49 -8.62 18.05
N ARG A 855 9.43 -9.07 18.88
CA ARG A 855 10.48 -8.24 19.48
C ARG A 855 11.84 -8.88 19.28
N ILE A 856 12.84 -8.05 19.06
CA ILE A 856 14.24 -8.44 18.99
C ILE A 856 15.04 -7.75 20.09
N ASP A 857 16.09 -8.44 20.55
CA ASP A 857 17.14 -7.81 21.33
C ASP A 857 18.00 -6.97 20.39
N ARG A 858 18.24 -5.70 20.73
CA ARG A 858 18.96 -4.77 19.87
C ARG A 858 20.47 -5.01 19.85
N ARG A 859 21.03 -5.66 20.88
CA ARG A 859 22.45 -5.96 20.99
C ARG A 859 22.78 -7.25 20.24
N THR A 860 21.94 -8.28 20.40
CA THR A 860 22.21 -9.61 19.83
C THR A 860 21.46 -9.88 18.53
N GLY A 861 20.40 -9.12 18.21
CA GLY A 861 19.53 -9.36 17.05
C GLY A 861 18.58 -10.55 17.22
N VAL A 862 18.65 -11.26 18.36
CA VAL A 862 17.87 -12.47 18.63
C VAL A 862 16.41 -12.11 18.92
N THR A 863 15.48 -12.93 18.45
CA THR A 863 14.05 -12.77 18.73
C THR A 863 13.75 -13.06 20.21
N ILE A 864 13.27 -12.05 20.94
CA ILE A 864 12.83 -12.16 22.34
C ILE A 864 11.50 -12.90 22.43
N GLY A 865 10.58 -12.61 21.50
CA GLY A 865 9.28 -13.26 21.48
C GLY A 865 8.32 -12.70 20.43
N LYS A 866 7.37 -13.52 20.01
CA LYS A 866 6.28 -13.18 19.08
C LYS A 866 5.06 -12.67 19.85
N ASP A 867 4.25 -11.83 19.21
CA ASP A 867 2.98 -11.38 19.77
C ASP A 867 2.00 -12.55 19.94
N LYS A 868 1.16 -12.47 20.98
CA LYS A 868 0.15 -13.50 21.29
C LYS A 868 -1.14 -13.35 20.49
N LEU A 869 -1.44 -12.15 19.98
CA LEU A 869 -2.66 -11.88 19.21
C LEU A 869 -2.43 -12.25 17.74
N ALA A 870 -3.22 -13.19 17.22
CA ALA A 870 -3.21 -13.53 15.81
C ALA A 870 -3.63 -12.31 14.96
N ALA A 871 -2.77 -11.93 14.03
CA ALA A 871 -2.93 -10.77 13.16
C ALA A 871 -3.28 -11.15 11.72
N SER A 872 -3.20 -12.43 11.35
CA SER A 872 -3.64 -12.95 10.05
C SER A 872 -4.53 -14.19 10.17
N PRO A 873 -5.38 -14.48 9.17
CA PRO A 873 -6.12 -15.74 9.11
C PRO A 873 -5.20 -16.97 9.11
N VAL A 874 -4.06 -16.91 8.40
CA VAL A 874 -3.07 -18.00 8.36
C VAL A 874 -2.54 -18.30 9.76
N GLN A 875 -2.19 -17.26 10.53
CA GLN A 875 -1.75 -17.44 11.92
C GLN A 875 -2.84 -18.07 12.80
N MET A 876 -4.11 -17.74 12.58
CA MET A 876 -5.21 -18.36 13.34
C MET A 876 -5.26 -19.86 13.12
N VAL A 877 -5.07 -20.31 11.87
CA VAL A 877 -5.00 -21.73 11.50
C VAL A 877 -3.74 -22.40 12.09
N GLU A 878 -2.56 -21.77 11.91
CA GLU A 878 -1.31 -22.30 12.47
C GLU A 878 -1.34 -22.44 14.00
N MET A 879 -2.03 -21.53 14.69
CA MET A 879 -2.22 -21.58 16.14
C MET A 879 -3.22 -22.65 16.58
N SER A 880 -4.26 -22.93 15.78
CA SER A 880 -5.24 -23.99 16.10
C SER A 880 -4.67 -25.39 15.89
N VAL A 881 -3.83 -25.59 14.88
CA VAL A 881 -3.17 -26.88 14.60
C VAL A 881 -2.16 -27.27 15.70
N ASN A 882 -1.47 -26.29 16.30
CA ASN A 882 -0.44 -26.52 17.33
C ASN A 882 -0.99 -26.74 18.77
N GLY A 883 -2.24 -27.19 18.93
CA GLY A 883 -2.78 -27.65 20.22
C GLY A 883 -2.98 -26.59 21.31
N LYS A 884 -2.85 -25.29 21.01
CA LYS A 884 -3.19 -24.23 21.97
C LYS A 884 -4.70 -23.98 21.92
N LYS A 885 -5.43 -24.40 22.96
CA LYS A 885 -6.87 -24.17 23.13
C LYS A 885 -7.25 -22.75 22.71
N MET A 886 -8.08 -22.64 21.68
CA MET A 886 -8.70 -21.38 21.28
C MET A 886 -9.51 -20.80 22.45
N PRO A 887 -9.52 -19.47 22.66
CA PRO A 887 -10.49 -18.87 23.58
C PRO A 887 -11.90 -19.23 23.09
N LYS A 888 -12.74 -19.83 23.95
CA LYS A 888 -14.12 -20.29 23.63
C LYS A 888 -14.97 -19.25 22.87
N ARG A 889 -14.65 -17.97 23.00
CA ARG A 889 -15.29 -16.84 22.30
C ARG A 889 -15.01 -16.80 20.78
N VAL A 890 -13.95 -17.44 20.29
CA VAL A 890 -13.57 -17.49 18.86
C VAL A 890 -14.20 -18.71 18.17
N GLU A 891 -14.34 -19.83 18.88
CA GLU A 891 -15.02 -21.04 18.42
C GLU A 891 -16.52 -20.78 18.13
N GLY A 892 -17.18 -20.01 19.00
CA GLY A 892 -18.56 -19.56 18.77
C GLY A 892 -18.75 -18.62 17.57
N LEU A 893 -17.69 -17.97 17.07
CA LEU A 893 -17.74 -17.09 15.90
C LEU A 893 -17.51 -17.86 14.59
N MET A 894 -16.73 -18.94 14.60
CA MET A 894 -16.56 -19.83 13.43
C MET A 894 -17.82 -20.65 13.18
N ASN A 895 -18.48 -21.13 14.23
CA ASN A 895 -19.71 -21.93 14.10
C ASN A 895 -20.93 -21.11 13.63
N ARG A 896 -20.94 -19.78 13.85
CA ARG A 896 -21.97 -18.89 13.28
C ARG A 896 -21.74 -18.55 11.80
N GLY A 897 -20.51 -18.66 11.30
CA GLY A 897 -20.20 -18.48 9.88
C GLY A 897 -20.72 -19.64 9.02
N LYS A 898 -20.55 -20.89 9.49
CA LYS A 898 -21.08 -22.07 8.79
C LYS A 898 -22.61 -22.12 8.67
N LYS A 899 -23.34 -21.41 9.55
CA LYS A 899 -24.81 -21.33 9.55
C LYS A 899 -25.39 -20.16 8.74
N MET A 900 -24.55 -19.27 8.21
CA MET A 900 -24.98 -18.17 7.33
C MET A 900 -24.61 -18.38 5.85
N ASP A 901 -23.72 -19.35 5.57
CA ASP A 901 -23.39 -19.82 4.22
C ASP A 901 -24.17 -21.12 3.83
N GLN A 902 -25.02 -21.62 4.73
CA GLN A 902 -26.18 -22.48 4.41
C GLN A 902 -27.41 -21.59 4.38
#